data_AF-A0AAN1WER8-F1
#
_entry.id   AF-A0AAN1WER8-F1
#
_cell.length_a   1.000
_cell.length_b   1.000
_cell.length_c   1.000
_cell.angle_alpha   90.00
_cell.angle_beta   90.00
_cell.angle_gamma   90.00
#
_symmetry.space_group_name_H-M   'P 1'
#
loop_
_entity.id
_entity.type
_entity.pdbx_description
1 polymer ?
#
loop_
_entity_poly.entity_id
_entity_poly.type
_entity_poly.pdbx_seq_one_letter_code
_entity_poly.pdbx_strand_id
1 'polypeptide(L)'
;MNKYYSAAVGLVVSSLMGCVASEPPTASSSTQTTASSQSSVGSGPDPQSSSSMPISSSSAAGTPNTITIEENTSGFCGLVGVIDTEHAGFGGTGFADTENVTGSTIQWKINSSTAQTITATIRYANGGGSARPGALSIDGQASANYMLGDTGAWDNWQEESYPVSVSAGDNTLLLTAAGSSGLANVDSIKLSGNAIQTVDCAGQPPVQSSSSATTSSEGSQSSSGLVVDAPYPPEDLGNNNNLSAACIDLVTNNNTNWDESSLGSNQEIVKCLAESLGQPVGYGQNARGGYNSNGGSNLVVIKKGTGVLPEKQILDAISTEAPNWIVLDKDDFKAGSTIAMYRLHCSDSSVLSALDNASEAECLDHTLWCRNKGVSEANCADTFFNDRLDDKNLPIRNPMIAGHTTIDGRGSEATFLFSGFKIGADSSGASTYKSDSVIVTHLEFLGAGHTEDHGLDPDMLRSTGESKDIWIHKNTFRVTGDSAFDVKVGAYNITISFNRIVDVKRSTLHGSSDSRTINEQITTTMHNNLFVTSESFYDAGRSTARRVPLLRRGKSHMFNNVFVNYWKDFASIRKGGQLLFQDNIFLGLSPVQNEKNDPADSLNEWVNDNLSDGVVSEGGFTTDGSKAIFASDNCVLDLAYQGDLVGGNGGTVDMSNDYNSISKQLMSEGFLAVGQDLVDYTSATAGKDGQVPFNSPLQANRTSAISAGRGTCTQ
;
A
#
# COMPACT_ATOMS: atom_id res chain seq x y z
N MET A 1 30.76 -33.64 0.26
CA MET A 1 31.64 -34.41 -0.65
C MET A 1 31.35 -33.95 -2.07
N ASN A 2 32.36 -33.78 -2.93
CA ASN A 2 32.15 -33.30 -4.30
C ASN A 2 31.68 -34.44 -5.22
N LYS A 3 30.78 -34.16 -6.18
CA LYS A 3 31.02 -34.34 -7.64
C LYS A 3 29.77 -34.16 -8.54
N TYR A 4 29.97 -33.39 -9.64
CA TYR A 4 29.19 -33.37 -10.90
C TYR A 4 27.72 -32.90 -10.77
N TYR A 5 27.10 -32.23 -11.76
CA TYR A 5 27.24 -32.34 -13.22
C TYR A 5 27.72 -31.07 -13.97
N SER A 6 27.89 -31.20 -15.29
CA SER A 6 28.22 -30.10 -16.21
C SER A 6 27.61 -30.32 -17.59
N ALA A 7 27.09 -29.22 -18.17
CA ALA A 7 26.89 -28.88 -19.59
C ALA A 7 26.51 -29.95 -20.64
N ALA A 8 25.46 -29.63 -21.41
CA ALA A 8 25.36 -29.95 -22.83
C ALA A 8 24.70 -28.78 -23.58
N VAL A 9 25.29 -28.35 -24.71
CA VAL A 9 24.73 -27.35 -25.64
C VAL A 9 24.53 -28.04 -26.98
N GLY A 10 23.39 -27.81 -27.63
CA GLY A 10 23.08 -28.37 -28.95
C GLY A 10 22.27 -27.39 -29.80
N LEU A 11 22.82 -27.00 -30.95
CA LEU A 11 22.25 -26.00 -31.86
C LEU A 11 22.07 -26.62 -33.25
N VAL A 12 20.87 -26.51 -33.82
CA VAL A 12 20.55 -26.90 -35.21
C VAL A 12 19.63 -25.84 -35.82
N VAL A 13 19.76 -25.59 -37.13
CA VAL A 13 19.24 -24.41 -37.82
C VAL A 13 18.51 -24.81 -39.12
N SER A 14 17.54 -23.98 -39.54
CA SER A 14 16.93 -23.91 -40.88
C SER A 14 15.90 -24.97 -41.30
N SER A 15 14.67 -24.52 -41.55
CA SER A 15 14.14 -24.50 -42.93
C SER A 15 13.17 -23.33 -43.13
N LEU A 16 12.92 -22.93 -44.38
CA LEU A 16 12.14 -21.75 -44.79
C LEU A 16 11.20 -22.14 -45.95
N MET A 17 10.26 -21.24 -46.30
CA MET A 17 9.14 -21.36 -47.28
C MET A 17 7.79 -21.79 -46.65
N GLY A 18 6.65 -21.19 -47.02
CA GLY A 18 6.43 -20.10 -47.96
C GLY A 18 5.02 -19.49 -47.87
N CYS A 19 4.79 -18.37 -48.57
CA CYS A 19 3.56 -17.57 -48.48
C CYS A 19 2.35 -18.16 -49.21
N VAL A 20 1.13 -17.74 -48.82
CA VAL A 20 0.11 -17.04 -49.66
C VAL A 20 -1.11 -16.69 -48.79
N ALA A 21 -1.81 -15.59 -49.11
CA ALA A 21 -3.03 -15.15 -48.42
C ALA A 21 -4.17 -14.87 -49.42
N SER A 22 -5.43 -15.07 -49.00
CA SER A 22 -6.64 -14.53 -49.66
C SER A 22 -7.91 -14.69 -48.80
N GLU A 23 -8.84 -13.75 -48.94
CA GLU A 23 -10.06 -13.53 -48.13
C GLU A 23 -11.32 -14.34 -48.56
N PRO A 24 -12.43 -14.31 -47.78
CA PRO A 24 -13.59 -15.22 -47.96
C PRO A 24 -14.73 -14.67 -48.85
N PRO A 25 -15.67 -15.55 -49.29
CA PRO A 25 -16.88 -15.16 -50.02
C PRO A 25 -18.06 -14.79 -49.10
N THR A 26 -19.04 -14.04 -49.62
CA THR A 26 -20.27 -13.63 -48.89
C THR A 26 -21.56 -13.84 -49.69
N ALA A 27 -22.67 -14.07 -48.96
CA ALA A 27 -24.08 -14.01 -49.40
C ALA A 27 -24.52 -15.07 -50.45
N SER A 28 -25.82 -15.28 -50.76
CA SER A 28 -27.06 -14.57 -50.40
C SER A 28 -28.32 -15.46 -50.47
N SER A 29 -29.52 -14.85 -50.32
CA SER A 29 -30.90 -15.32 -50.62
C SER A 29 -31.75 -15.93 -49.48
N SER A 30 -33.09 -15.83 -49.48
CA SER A 30 -34.03 -14.66 -49.55
C SER A 30 -35.49 -15.12 -49.74
N THR A 31 -36.46 -14.53 -49.00
CA THR A 31 -37.91 -14.26 -49.27
C THR A 31 -38.67 -14.20 -47.93
N GLN A 32 -39.38 -13.15 -47.49
CA GLN A 32 -40.50 -12.35 -48.03
C GLN A 32 -41.91 -13.00 -47.99
N THR A 33 -42.84 -12.38 -47.23
CA THR A 33 -44.24 -11.96 -47.54
C THR A 33 -44.94 -11.54 -46.22
N THR A 34 -45.34 -10.27 -45.94
CA THR A 34 -46.53 -9.47 -46.37
C THR A 34 -47.91 -9.95 -45.85
N ALA A 35 -48.91 -9.12 -45.49
CA ALA A 35 -49.02 -7.67 -45.15
C ALA A 35 -50.48 -7.27 -44.76
N SER A 36 -50.70 -6.09 -44.14
CA SER A 36 -51.88 -5.18 -44.32
C SER A 36 -53.30 -5.60 -43.85
N SER A 37 -54.32 -4.72 -43.58
CA SER A 37 -54.43 -3.25 -43.33
C SER A 37 -55.90 -2.81 -42.99
N GLN A 38 -56.16 -1.49 -42.79
CA GLN A 38 -57.47 -0.73 -42.84
C GLN A 38 -58.42 -0.73 -41.60
N SER A 39 -59.23 0.31 -41.28
CA SER A 39 -59.25 1.76 -41.66
C SER A 39 -60.31 2.64 -40.91
N SER A 40 -59.95 3.86 -40.45
CA SER A 40 -60.82 5.05 -40.10
C SER A 40 -61.86 4.90 -38.95
N VAL A 41 -62.60 5.90 -38.41
CA VAL A 41 -62.87 7.38 -38.59
C VAL A 41 -63.22 7.99 -37.20
N GLY A 42 -63.17 9.29 -36.83
CA GLY A 42 -62.55 10.50 -37.43
C GLY A 42 -63.36 11.83 -37.34
N SER A 43 -63.53 12.46 -36.15
CA SER A 43 -64.12 13.83 -35.93
C SER A 43 -63.52 14.55 -34.70
N GLY A 44 -63.45 15.90 -34.71
CA GLY A 44 -62.96 16.76 -33.59
C GLY A 44 -64.09 17.39 -32.72
N PRO A 45 -63.82 18.35 -31.80
CA PRO A 45 -62.69 19.31 -31.79
C PRO A 45 -61.83 19.38 -30.48
N ASP A 46 -60.79 20.23 -30.55
CA ASP A 46 -59.89 20.71 -29.47
C ASP A 46 -60.60 21.56 -28.37
N PRO A 47 -59.93 21.93 -27.22
CA PRO A 47 -58.50 21.82 -26.92
C PRO A 47 -58.09 21.20 -25.56
N GLN A 48 -56.89 20.61 -25.47
CA GLN A 48 -55.80 21.06 -24.56
C GLN A 48 -54.57 20.10 -24.52
N SER A 49 -53.38 20.70 -24.39
CA SER A 49 -52.17 20.15 -23.75
C SER A 49 -51.57 18.81 -24.25
N SER A 50 -50.66 18.88 -25.23
CA SER A 50 -49.25 18.42 -25.06
C SER A 50 -48.41 18.67 -26.32
N SER A 51 -47.60 19.73 -26.33
CA SER A 51 -46.67 20.03 -27.44
C SER A 51 -45.31 19.38 -27.22
N SER A 52 -45.10 18.23 -27.86
CA SER A 52 -43.74 17.71 -28.07
C SER A 52 -42.99 18.58 -29.10
N MET A 53 -41.73 18.92 -28.80
CA MET A 53 -40.80 19.54 -29.73
C MET A 53 -39.43 18.84 -29.68
N PRO A 54 -38.64 18.87 -30.77
CA PRO A 54 -37.52 17.94 -30.93
C PRO A 54 -36.29 18.35 -30.13
N ILE A 55 -35.68 17.38 -29.45
CA ILE A 55 -34.30 17.51 -28.96
C ILE A 55 -33.38 17.43 -30.18
N SER A 56 -32.85 18.59 -30.58
CA SER A 56 -31.82 18.65 -31.62
C SER A 56 -30.49 18.17 -31.04
N SER A 57 -29.88 17.15 -31.64
CA SER A 57 -28.56 16.64 -31.24
C SER A 57 -27.44 17.58 -31.69
N SER A 58 -27.27 18.70 -31.00
CA SER A 58 -26.11 19.58 -31.17
C SER A 58 -24.91 19.05 -30.38
N SER A 59 -24.11 18.19 -31.00
CA SER A 59 -22.77 17.88 -30.52
C SER A 59 -21.89 19.14 -30.59
N ALA A 60 -21.71 19.80 -29.45
CA ALA A 60 -20.85 20.97 -29.33
C ALA A 60 -19.38 20.53 -29.43
N ALA A 61 -18.82 20.60 -30.64
CA ALA A 61 -17.38 20.45 -30.83
C ALA A 61 -16.67 21.60 -30.11
N GLY A 62 -15.85 21.26 -29.10
CA GLY A 62 -15.04 22.22 -28.37
C GLY A 62 -14.03 22.92 -29.29
N THR A 63 -13.58 24.12 -28.91
CA THR A 63 -12.52 24.83 -29.64
C THR A 63 -11.22 24.02 -29.62
N PRO A 64 -10.57 23.77 -30.78
CA PRO A 64 -9.24 23.17 -30.81
C PRO A 64 -8.24 24.03 -30.03
N ASN A 65 -7.48 23.41 -29.12
CA ASN A 65 -6.41 24.04 -28.38
C ASN A 65 -5.21 23.11 -28.22
N THR A 66 -4.11 23.65 -27.72
CA THR A 66 -2.91 22.88 -27.38
C THR A 66 -2.37 23.39 -26.05
N ILE A 67 -1.97 22.46 -25.19
CA ILE A 67 -1.34 22.71 -23.91
C ILE A 67 0.03 22.03 -23.92
N THR A 68 1.02 22.65 -23.29
CA THR A 68 2.31 22.03 -23.00
C THR A 68 2.43 21.96 -21.49
N ILE A 69 2.85 20.81 -20.98
CA ILE A 69 3.08 20.59 -19.55
C ILE A 69 4.58 20.32 -19.39
N GLU A 70 5.25 21.33 -18.87
CA GLU A 70 6.64 21.28 -18.39
C GLU A 70 6.62 20.78 -16.93
N GLU A 71 7.76 20.34 -16.42
CA GLU A 71 7.90 19.90 -15.03
C GLU A 71 7.61 21.04 -14.03
N ASN A 72 7.14 20.69 -12.83
CA ASN A 72 6.69 21.65 -11.81
C ASN A 72 5.55 22.61 -12.25
N THR A 73 4.89 22.37 -13.40
CA THR A 73 3.72 23.16 -13.87
C THR A 73 2.38 22.46 -13.64
N SER A 74 1.27 23.19 -13.80
CA SER A 74 -0.09 22.65 -13.69
C SER A 74 -0.27 21.44 -14.60
N GLY A 75 -0.73 20.32 -14.05
CA GLY A 75 -0.85 19.06 -14.77
C GLY A 75 0.40 18.17 -14.75
N PHE A 76 1.52 18.58 -14.16
CA PHE A 76 2.63 17.68 -13.83
C PHE A 76 2.40 17.05 -12.45
N CYS A 77 2.40 15.71 -12.36
CA CYS A 77 2.11 15.02 -11.10
C CYS A 77 3.36 14.49 -10.38
N GLY A 78 4.47 14.28 -11.09
CA GLY A 78 5.70 13.73 -10.53
C GLY A 78 6.38 12.73 -11.45
N LEU A 79 7.49 12.17 -10.97
CA LEU A 79 8.30 11.15 -11.65
C LEU A 79 8.99 10.22 -10.64
N VAL A 80 9.46 9.07 -11.11
CA VAL A 80 10.46 8.24 -10.40
C VAL A 80 11.84 8.60 -10.95
N GLY A 81 12.51 9.51 -10.25
CA GLY A 81 13.72 10.18 -10.70
C GLY A 81 13.85 11.60 -10.13
N VAL A 82 14.55 12.48 -10.83
CA VAL A 82 14.81 13.87 -10.42
C VAL A 82 14.46 14.87 -11.52
N ILE A 83 14.15 16.11 -11.13
CA ILE A 83 14.20 17.24 -12.06
C ILE A 83 15.63 17.76 -12.08
N ASP A 84 16.32 17.59 -13.20
CA ASP A 84 17.71 18.00 -13.38
C ASP A 84 17.84 19.20 -14.34
N THR A 85 19.03 19.78 -14.39
CA THR A 85 19.41 20.96 -15.19
C THR A 85 20.79 20.84 -15.85
N GLU A 86 21.51 19.71 -15.73
CA GLU A 86 22.89 19.54 -16.25
C GLU A 86 23.02 19.79 -17.76
N HIS A 87 21.97 19.50 -18.54
CA HIS A 87 21.98 19.61 -20.00
C HIS A 87 21.06 20.73 -20.47
N ALA A 88 21.60 21.74 -21.15
CA ALA A 88 20.85 22.93 -21.54
C ALA A 88 19.82 22.67 -22.66
N GLY A 89 18.88 23.61 -22.82
CA GLY A 89 17.92 23.63 -23.94
C GLY A 89 16.52 23.14 -23.60
N PHE A 90 16.24 22.79 -22.34
CA PHE A 90 14.91 22.57 -21.81
C PHE A 90 14.06 23.87 -21.76
N GLY A 91 12.74 23.70 -21.68
CA GLY A 91 11.75 24.71 -21.27
C GLY A 91 11.56 24.71 -19.74
N GLY A 92 10.57 25.44 -19.22
CA GLY A 92 10.27 25.42 -17.79
C GLY A 92 11.45 25.79 -16.87
N THR A 93 11.77 24.88 -15.95
CA THR A 93 12.78 25.00 -14.88
C THR A 93 13.89 23.95 -14.91
N GLY A 94 13.70 22.85 -15.65
CA GLY A 94 14.63 21.72 -15.77
C GLY A 94 14.12 20.68 -16.76
N PHE A 95 14.43 19.41 -16.54
CA PHE A 95 13.81 18.28 -17.24
C PHE A 95 13.67 17.08 -16.32
N ALA A 96 12.75 16.17 -16.63
CA ALA A 96 12.60 14.89 -15.96
C ALA A 96 13.71 13.91 -16.40
N ASP A 97 14.64 13.60 -15.49
CA ASP A 97 15.53 12.44 -15.59
C ASP A 97 15.00 11.32 -14.72
N THR A 98 14.60 10.22 -15.34
CA THR A 98 14.08 9.04 -14.61
C THR A 98 15.20 8.13 -14.15
N GLU A 99 15.01 7.43 -13.03
CA GLU A 99 15.92 6.38 -12.61
C GLU A 99 16.21 5.37 -13.74
N ASN A 100 17.46 4.91 -13.84
CA ASN A 100 17.93 4.06 -14.94
C ASN A 100 17.51 2.58 -14.76
N VAL A 101 16.22 2.33 -14.60
CA VAL A 101 15.61 1.01 -14.36
C VAL A 101 14.32 0.86 -15.19
N THR A 102 13.89 -0.39 -15.40
CA THR A 102 12.57 -0.67 -16.01
C THR A 102 11.49 -0.35 -14.98
N GLY A 103 10.43 0.36 -15.39
CA GLY A 103 9.31 0.73 -14.51
C GLY A 103 9.35 2.16 -13.98
N SER A 104 10.45 2.91 -14.13
CA SER A 104 10.49 4.35 -13.79
C SER A 104 9.44 5.12 -14.57
N THR A 105 8.72 6.05 -13.92
CA THR A 105 7.58 6.75 -14.53
C THR A 105 7.75 8.26 -14.59
N ILE A 106 6.97 8.89 -15.47
CA ILE A 106 6.59 10.30 -15.41
C ILE A 106 5.06 10.37 -15.55
N GLN A 107 4.40 11.16 -14.71
CA GLN A 107 2.95 11.26 -14.67
C GLN A 107 2.46 12.70 -14.89
N TRP A 108 1.43 12.83 -15.72
CA TRP A 108 0.70 14.08 -15.96
C TRP A 108 -0.82 13.89 -15.80
N LYS A 109 -1.57 14.98 -15.65
CA LYS A 109 -3.03 14.96 -15.56
C LYS A 109 -3.68 16.11 -16.33
N ILE A 110 -4.76 15.80 -17.05
CA ILE A 110 -5.56 16.76 -17.81
C ILE A 110 -7.06 16.55 -17.58
N ASN A 111 -7.87 17.53 -17.93
CA ASN A 111 -9.30 17.37 -18.16
C ASN A 111 -9.57 17.42 -19.67
N SER A 112 -10.45 16.54 -20.14
CA SER A 112 -11.03 16.59 -21.49
C SER A 112 -12.53 16.81 -21.40
N SER A 113 -13.03 17.91 -21.95
CA SER A 113 -14.47 18.24 -21.93
C SER A 113 -15.37 17.19 -22.60
N THR A 114 -14.81 16.37 -23.49
CA THR A 114 -15.48 15.25 -24.17
C THR A 114 -14.50 14.12 -24.45
N ALA A 115 -15.00 12.89 -24.55
CA ALA A 115 -14.17 11.75 -24.95
C ALA A 115 -13.76 11.88 -26.43
N GLN A 116 -12.46 11.83 -26.70
CA GLN A 116 -11.88 12.14 -28.01
C GLN A 116 -10.51 11.48 -28.19
N THR A 117 -9.94 11.55 -29.40
CA THR A 117 -8.51 11.25 -29.62
C THR A 117 -7.75 12.55 -29.74
N ILE A 118 -6.71 12.72 -28.92
CA ILE A 118 -5.79 13.86 -28.94
C ILE A 118 -4.43 13.42 -29.48
N THR A 119 -3.60 14.36 -29.92
CA THR A 119 -2.19 14.07 -30.22
C THR A 119 -1.36 14.37 -28.98
N ALA A 120 -0.65 13.37 -28.47
CA ALA A 120 0.36 13.53 -27.44
C ALA A 120 1.75 13.58 -28.11
N THR A 121 2.57 14.53 -27.70
CA THR A 121 3.94 14.74 -28.21
C THR A 121 4.88 14.89 -27.03
N ILE A 122 5.90 14.04 -26.96
CA ILE A 122 6.94 14.11 -25.93
C ILE A 122 8.14 14.82 -26.55
N ARG A 123 8.65 15.84 -25.85
CA ARG A 123 9.95 16.45 -26.15
C ARG A 123 11.02 15.84 -25.24
N TYR A 124 12.12 15.36 -25.83
CA TYR A 124 13.14 14.60 -25.10
C TYR A 124 14.55 14.77 -25.69
N ALA A 125 15.57 14.45 -24.91
CA ALA A 125 16.96 14.33 -25.35
C ALA A 125 17.58 13.01 -24.86
N ASN A 126 18.44 12.41 -25.69
CA ASN A 126 19.08 11.12 -25.42
C ASN A 126 20.45 11.07 -26.11
N GLY A 127 21.50 11.28 -25.35
CA GLY A 127 22.90 11.12 -25.79
C GLY A 127 23.45 9.71 -25.55
N GLY A 128 22.60 8.73 -25.25
CA GLY A 128 22.99 7.37 -24.86
C GLY A 128 23.37 6.44 -26.02
N GLY A 129 23.23 6.86 -27.29
CA GLY A 129 23.58 6.03 -28.45
C GLY A 129 22.67 4.81 -28.67
N SER A 130 21.52 4.74 -28.01
CA SER A 130 20.50 3.69 -28.14
C SER A 130 19.14 4.20 -27.66
N ALA A 131 18.06 3.71 -28.29
CA ALA A 131 16.71 4.15 -27.95
C ALA A 131 16.27 3.68 -26.55
N ARG A 132 15.61 4.55 -25.79
CA ARG A 132 15.04 4.26 -24.46
C ARG A 132 13.51 4.15 -24.58
N PRO A 133 12.93 2.94 -24.66
CA PRO A 133 11.51 2.77 -24.94
C PRO A 133 10.64 3.17 -23.73
N GLY A 134 9.54 3.88 -23.98
CA GLY A 134 8.57 4.31 -22.97
C GLY A 134 7.13 3.96 -23.36
N ALA A 135 6.42 3.23 -22.49
CA ALA A 135 5.02 2.89 -22.68
C ALA A 135 4.12 3.94 -21.99
N LEU A 136 3.26 4.61 -22.76
CA LEU A 136 2.26 5.56 -22.27
C LEU A 136 0.91 4.88 -22.08
N SER A 137 0.36 4.96 -20.88
CA SER A 137 -1.01 4.61 -20.55
C SER A 137 -1.87 5.85 -20.27
N ILE A 138 -3.18 5.72 -20.52
CA ILE A 138 -4.22 6.68 -20.15
C ILE A 138 -5.15 5.96 -19.18
N ASP A 139 -5.32 6.49 -17.97
CA ASP A 139 -6.17 5.89 -16.91
C ASP A 139 -5.88 4.39 -16.67
N GLY A 140 -4.59 4.03 -16.69
CA GLY A 140 -4.08 2.66 -16.53
C GLY A 140 -4.23 1.77 -17.79
N GLN A 141 -4.85 2.24 -18.86
CA GLN A 141 -4.98 1.50 -20.13
C GLN A 141 -3.84 1.84 -21.09
N ALA A 142 -3.17 0.84 -21.66
CA ALA A 142 -2.07 1.04 -22.60
C ALA A 142 -2.54 1.78 -23.87
N SER A 143 -1.77 2.79 -24.32
CA SER A 143 -2.22 3.73 -25.35
C SER A 143 -1.19 3.95 -26.48
N ALA A 144 0.07 4.21 -26.13
CA ALA A 144 1.15 4.42 -27.12
C ALA A 144 2.50 3.91 -26.60
N ASN A 145 3.43 3.59 -27.51
CA ASN A 145 4.81 3.23 -27.18
C ASN A 145 5.75 4.18 -27.90
N TYR A 146 6.50 4.98 -27.13
CA TYR A 146 7.51 5.90 -27.63
C TYR A 146 8.86 5.19 -27.72
N MET A 147 9.57 5.40 -28.82
CA MET A 147 10.86 4.80 -29.10
C MET A 147 11.96 5.86 -29.02
N LEU A 148 12.05 6.52 -27.86
CA LEU A 148 12.84 7.74 -27.60
C LEU A 148 14.31 7.53 -28.04
N GLY A 149 14.60 7.91 -29.29
CA GLY A 149 15.77 7.49 -30.04
C GLY A 149 17.05 8.19 -29.59
N ASP A 150 18.20 7.77 -30.12
CA ASP A 150 19.43 8.55 -29.96
C ASP A 150 19.27 9.92 -30.66
N THR A 151 19.33 11.00 -29.88
CA THR A 151 19.37 12.37 -30.41
C THR A 151 20.81 12.86 -30.62
N GLY A 152 21.81 12.05 -30.27
CA GLY A 152 23.24 12.29 -30.51
C GLY A 152 23.93 13.20 -29.48
N ALA A 153 23.16 13.85 -28.61
CA ALA A 153 23.66 14.60 -27.44
C ALA A 153 22.52 14.85 -26.43
N TRP A 154 22.84 14.89 -25.14
CA TRP A 154 21.85 15.11 -24.07
C TRP A 154 21.28 16.54 -24.02
N ASP A 155 21.88 17.49 -24.73
CA ASP A 155 21.38 18.86 -24.94
C ASP A 155 20.71 19.05 -26.32
N ASN A 156 20.61 17.99 -27.15
CA ASN A 156 19.88 18.01 -28.42
C ASN A 156 18.47 17.42 -28.25
N TRP A 157 17.48 18.31 -28.16
CA TRP A 157 16.08 17.97 -27.90
C TRP A 157 15.31 17.71 -29.20
N GLN A 158 14.56 16.61 -29.26
CA GLN A 158 13.70 16.19 -30.37
C GLN A 158 12.26 15.94 -29.89
N GLU A 159 11.32 15.77 -30.82
CA GLU A 159 9.92 15.45 -30.52
C GLU A 159 9.48 14.13 -31.16
N GLU A 160 8.69 13.33 -30.44
CA GLU A 160 7.98 12.15 -30.95
C GLU A 160 6.49 12.25 -30.59
N SER A 161 5.59 11.85 -31.50
CA SER A 161 4.14 12.10 -31.36
C SER A 161 3.29 10.87 -31.69
N TYR A 162 2.28 10.59 -30.86
CA TYR A 162 1.25 9.56 -31.11
C TYR A 162 -0.17 10.07 -30.84
N PRO A 163 -1.19 9.54 -31.56
CA PRO A 163 -2.57 9.71 -31.17
C PRO A 163 -2.88 8.89 -29.91
N VAL A 164 -3.53 9.48 -28.93
CA VAL A 164 -4.01 8.81 -27.71
C VAL A 164 -5.48 9.11 -27.47
N SER A 165 -6.26 8.11 -27.08
CA SER A 165 -7.68 8.29 -26.74
C SER A 165 -7.83 8.68 -25.27
N VAL A 166 -8.67 9.69 -25.01
CA VAL A 166 -8.97 10.23 -23.70
C VAL A 166 -10.48 10.22 -23.44
N SER A 167 -10.86 9.93 -22.20
CA SER A 167 -12.23 9.96 -21.67
C SER A 167 -12.74 11.39 -21.46
N ALA A 168 -14.05 11.56 -21.31
CA ALA A 168 -14.61 12.82 -20.83
C ALA A 168 -14.37 12.94 -19.31
N GLY A 169 -13.96 14.13 -18.84
CA GLY A 169 -13.52 14.36 -17.47
C GLY A 169 -11.99 14.30 -17.32
N ASP A 170 -11.53 14.02 -16.11
CA ASP A 170 -10.10 13.92 -15.82
C ASP A 170 -9.49 12.66 -16.43
N ASN A 171 -8.26 12.78 -16.94
CA ASN A 171 -7.45 11.69 -17.49
C ASN A 171 -6.04 11.76 -16.91
N THR A 172 -5.50 10.62 -16.50
CA THR A 172 -4.12 10.47 -16.00
C THR A 172 -3.26 9.87 -17.10
N LEU A 173 -2.17 10.55 -17.45
CA LEU A 173 -1.20 10.14 -18.46
C LEU A 173 0.04 9.63 -17.73
N LEU A 174 0.35 8.33 -17.83
CA LEU A 174 1.50 7.70 -17.16
C LEU A 174 2.44 7.09 -18.21
N LEU A 175 3.62 7.66 -18.34
CA LEU A 175 4.70 7.17 -19.21
C LEU A 175 5.68 6.35 -18.37
N THR A 176 5.91 5.09 -18.77
CA THR A 176 6.69 4.11 -17.99
C THR A 176 7.87 3.59 -18.81
N ALA A 177 9.08 3.56 -18.21
CA ALA A 177 10.28 3.01 -18.83
C ALA A 177 10.13 1.51 -19.12
N ALA A 178 10.19 1.13 -20.39
CA ALA A 178 10.07 -0.26 -20.85
C ALA A 178 11.43 -0.98 -21.01
N GLY A 179 12.51 -0.40 -20.47
CA GLY A 179 13.85 -0.99 -20.51
C GLY A 179 14.72 -0.52 -19.35
N SER A 180 15.78 -1.28 -19.05
CA SER A 180 16.66 -1.11 -17.87
C SER A 180 17.66 0.04 -18.00
N SER A 181 17.23 1.16 -18.56
CA SER A 181 17.98 2.41 -18.66
C SER A 181 17.08 3.61 -18.47
N GLY A 182 15.89 3.43 -17.86
CA GLY A 182 14.90 4.48 -17.71
C GLY A 182 14.33 4.96 -19.06
N LEU A 183 13.71 6.14 -19.03
CA LEU A 183 13.35 6.91 -20.21
C LEU A 183 14.54 7.75 -20.69
N ALA A 184 14.41 8.36 -21.87
CA ALA A 184 15.23 9.52 -22.22
C ALA A 184 14.92 10.69 -21.29
N ASN A 185 15.77 11.71 -21.27
CA ASN A 185 15.51 12.94 -20.52
C ASN A 185 14.29 13.61 -21.14
N VAL A 186 13.18 13.72 -20.40
CA VAL A 186 11.92 14.28 -20.92
C VAL A 186 11.74 15.71 -20.43
N ASP A 187 11.62 16.62 -21.37
CA ASP A 187 11.44 18.05 -21.13
C ASP A 187 9.97 18.40 -20.92
N SER A 188 9.09 17.96 -21.82
CA SER A 188 7.68 18.32 -21.75
C SER A 188 6.78 17.35 -22.51
N ILE A 189 5.49 17.32 -22.13
CA ILE A 189 4.43 16.72 -22.94
C ILE A 189 3.52 17.81 -23.51
N LYS A 190 3.34 17.79 -24.82
CA LYS A 190 2.51 18.71 -25.59
C LYS A 190 1.30 17.96 -26.13
N LEU A 191 0.11 18.43 -25.77
CA LEU A 191 -1.17 17.77 -25.98
C LEU A 191 -2.07 18.66 -26.84
N SER A 192 -2.52 18.15 -27.98
CA SER A 192 -3.37 18.87 -28.94
C SER A 192 -4.73 18.17 -29.13
N GLY A 193 -5.82 18.88 -28.83
CA GLY A 193 -7.18 18.35 -28.80
C GLY A 193 -8.24 19.45 -28.78
N ASN A 194 -9.50 19.11 -28.50
CA ASN A 194 -10.60 20.08 -28.43
C ASN A 194 -11.00 20.33 -26.97
N ALA A 195 -10.88 21.57 -26.51
CA ALA A 195 -11.19 21.97 -25.14
C ALA A 195 -10.64 20.99 -24.08
N ILE A 196 -9.31 20.82 -24.11
CA ILE A 196 -8.50 20.14 -23.10
C ILE A 196 -7.83 21.17 -22.18
N GLN A 197 -7.66 20.85 -20.90
CA GLN A 197 -7.05 21.72 -19.90
C GLN A 197 -6.11 20.93 -18.98
N THR A 198 -5.09 21.58 -18.43
CA THR A 198 -4.29 20.99 -17.33
C THR A 198 -5.15 20.88 -16.08
N VAL A 199 -4.87 19.88 -15.24
CA VAL A 199 -5.51 19.72 -13.93
C VAL A 199 -4.44 19.54 -12.88
N ASP A 200 -4.45 20.37 -11.84
CA ASP A 200 -3.49 20.27 -10.77
C ASP A 200 -3.60 18.89 -10.08
N CYS A 201 -2.46 18.21 -9.99
CA CYS A 201 -2.36 16.94 -9.31
C CYS A 201 -2.40 17.21 -7.80
N ALA A 202 -3.25 16.49 -7.06
CA ALA A 202 -3.44 16.70 -5.63
C ALA A 202 -2.13 16.41 -4.87
N GLY A 203 -1.40 17.48 -4.49
CA GLY A 203 -0.08 17.38 -3.86
C GLY A 203 0.94 18.45 -4.25
N GLN A 204 0.68 19.30 -5.26
CA GLN A 204 1.55 20.42 -5.64
C GLN A 204 1.03 21.77 -5.10
N PRO A 205 1.87 22.61 -4.44
CA PRO A 205 1.48 23.94 -3.98
C PRO A 205 1.51 24.97 -5.13
N PRO A 206 0.60 25.96 -5.16
CA PRO A 206 0.54 26.94 -6.25
C PRO A 206 1.70 27.94 -6.18
N VAL A 207 2.63 27.86 -7.14
CA VAL A 207 3.71 28.85 -7.30
C VAL A 207 3.17 30.10 -7.99
N GLN A 208 3.05 31.21 -7.26
CA GLN A 208 2.82 32.54 -7.87
C GLN A 208 3.88 33.59 -7.49
N SER A 209 4.17 34.44 -8.47
CA SER A 209 5.29 35.40 -8.46
C SER A 209 5.03 36.62 -7.56
N SER A 210 6.10 37.18 -7.00
CA SER A 210 6.06 38.23 -5.98
C SER A 210 5.79 39.65 -6.50
N SER A 211 4.84 40.38 -5.90
CA SER A 211 4.90 41.87 -5.83
C SER A 211 4.07 42.51 -4.70
N SER A 212 4.75 42.91 -3.62
CA SER A 212 4.59 44.16 -2.84
C SER A 212 3.21 44.71 -2.40
N ALA A 213 2.92 44.50 -1.10
CA ALA A 213 2.77 45.54 -0.04
C ALA A 213 1.45 46.30 0.27
N THR A 214 1.28 46.51 1.59
CA THR A 214 0.67 47.66 2.34
C THR A 214 -0.86 47.80 2.61
N THR A 215 -1.25 47.34 3.81
CA THR A 215 -1.99 48.07 4.89
C THR A 215 -3.50 48.46 4.80
N SER A 216 -4.26 47.88 5.74
CA SER A 216 -5.06 48.54 6.83
C SER A 216 -6.60 48.66 6.80
N SER A 217 -7.17 48.42 8.00
CA SER A 217 -8.48 48.85 8.58
C SER A 217 -9.80 48.15 8.22
N GLU A 218 -10.70 48.15 9.23
CA GLU A 218 -11.94 47.37 9.41
C GLU A 218 -13.17 47.95 8.66
N GLY A 219 -14.23 47.15 8.39
CA GLY A 219 -15.44 47.71 7.74
C GLY A 219 -16.64 46.82 7.34
N SER A 220 -17.11 45.90 8.18
CA SER A 220 -18.48 45.30 8.23
C SER A 220 -19.36 45.09 6.95
N GLN A 221 -19.65 43.80 6.70
CA GLN A 221 -20.92 43.20 6.20
C GLN A 221 -21.40 43.35 4.72
N SER A 222 -21.45 42.17 4.06
CA SER A 222 -22.54 41.65 3.18
C SER A 222 -22.89 42.42 1.89
N SER A 223 -22.64 41.86 0.70
CA SER A 223 -23.40 40.68 0.23
C SER A 223 -22.87 40.08 -1.10
N SER A 224 -23.18 38.79 -1.30
CA SER A 224 -23.35 38.10 -2.59
C SER A 224 -22.28 38.25 -3.69
N GLY A 225 -21.28 37.36 -3.66
CA GLY A 225 -20.47 37.00 -4.84
C GLY A 225 -20.30 35.48 -4.89
N LEU A 226 -20.65 34.85 -6.02
CA LEU A 226 -20.54 33.39 -6.18
C LEU A 226 -19.08 32.98 -6.43
N VAL A 227 -18.43 32.45 -5.40
CA VAL A 227 -17.30 31.52 -5.57
C VAL A 227 -17.91 30.15 -5.85
N VAL A 228 -17.35 29.41 -6.81
CA VAL A 228 -17.78 28.03 -7.09
C VAL A 228 -16.82 27.11 -6.35
N ASP A 229 -17.21 26.67 -5.15
CA ASP A 229 -16.48 25.65 -4.42
C ASP A 229 -16.39 24.36 -5.24
N ALA A 230 -15.20 23.77 -5.30
CA ALA A 230 -15.06 22.36 -5.67
C ALA A 230 -15.30 21.53 -4.40
N PRO A 231 -16.37 20.71 -4.33
CA PRO A 231 -16.66 19.94 -3.13
C PRO A 231 -15.68 18.78 -2.98
N TYR A 232 -14.74 18.92 -2.04
CA TYR A 232 -14.33 17.80 -1.19
C TYR A 232 -15.16 17.94 0.09
N PRO A 233 -16.14 17.05 0.28
CA PRO A 233 -15.88 15.67 0.64
C PRO A 233 -16.01 14.70 -0.54
N PRO A 234 -15.52 13.46 -0.41
CA PRO A 234 -16.12 12.34 -1.11
C PRO A 234 -17.62 12.31 -0.77
N GLU A 235 -18.51 12.29 -1.76
CA GLU A 235 -19.98 12.17 -1.53
C GLU A 235 -20.38 10.83 -0.88
N ASP A 236 -19.42 9.96 -0.67
CA ASP A 236 -19.51 8.62 -0.09
C ASP A 236 -18.53 8.47 1.10
N LEU A 237 -18.55 9.41 2.07
CA LEU A 237 -18.02 9.18 3.42
C LEU A 237 -19.17 8.81 4.36
N GLY A 238 -19.21 7.56 4.83
CA GLY A 238 -20.22 7.05 5.75
C GLY A 238 -20.02 7.54 7.19
N ASN A 239 -20.19 8.85 7.45
CA ASN A 239 -20.06 9.50 8.77
C ASN A 239 -21.15 9.05 9.77
N ASN A 240 -21.08 7.79 10.18
CA ASN A 240 -22.10 7.12 10.98
C ASN A 240 -22.04 7.48 12.48
N ASN A 241 -20.96 8.14 12.93
CA ASN A 241 -20.73 8.51 14.34
C ASN A 241 -20.86 10.03 14.64
N ASN A 242 -21.35 10.85 13.69
CA ASN A 242 -21.44 12.31 13.83
C ASN A 242 -20.08 13.01 14.12
N LEU A 243 -19.03 12.63 13.39
CA LEU A 243 -17.78 13.40 13.37
C LEU A 243 -18.06 14.84 12.88
N SER A 244 -17.42 15.83 13.51
CA SER A 244 -17.56 17.23 13.12
C SER A 244 -16.85 17.53 11.80
N ALA A 245 -17.31 18.55 11.06
CA ALA A 245 -16.66 18.95 9.81
C ALA A 245 -15.16 19.29 9.99
N ALA A 246 -14.81 19.97 11.09
CA ALA A 246 -13.42 20.25 11.46
C ALA A 246 -12.59 18.98 11.76
N CYS A 247 -13.22 17.92 12.27
CA CYS A 247 -12.56 16.64 12.46
C CYS A 247 -12.35 15.90 11.12
N ILE A 248 -13.36 15.90 10.25
CA ILE A 248 -13.30 15.27 8.93
C ILE A 248 -12.21 15.95 8.08
N ASP A 249 -12.17 17.28 8.04
CA ASP A 249 -11.08 18.03 7.38
C ASP A 249 -9.72 17.59 7.92
N LEU A 250 -9.50 17.68 9.24
CA LEU A 250 -8.21 17.36 9.85
C LEU A 250 -7.65 15.98 9.47
N VAL A 251 -8.52 14.97 9.30
CA VAL A 251 -8.11 13.57 9.05
C VAL A 251 -8.26 13.11 7.60
N THR A 252 -8.79 13.95 6.71
CA THR A 252 -8.92 13.64 5.26
C THR A 252 -8.28 14.67 4.32
N ASN A 253 -8.02 15.89 4.80
CA ASN A 253 -7.30 16.93 4.08
C ASN A 253 -5.81 16.86 4.43
N ASN A 254 -4.97 16.58 3.43
CA ASN A 254 -3.51 16.52 3.62
C ASN A 254 -2.86 17.92 3.71
N ASN A 255 -3.60 19.00 3.40
CA ASN A 255 -3.09 20.38 3.46
C ASN A 255 -3.35 21.09 4.81
N THR A 256 -4.09 20.47 5.73
CA THR A 256 -4.30 20.97 7.10
C THR A 256 -3.37 20.20 8.05
N ASN A 257 -2.31 20.81 8.57
CA ASN A 257 -1.40 20.11 9.48
C ASN A 257 -1.99 19.95 10.90
N TRP A 258 -1.42 19.08 11.73
CA TRP A 258 -2.06 18.62 12.97
C TRP A 258 -2.25 19.71 14.03
N ASP A 259 -1.27 20.61 14.15
CA ASP A 259 -1.26 21.77 15.04
C ASP A 259 -1.88 23.04 14.42
N GLU A 260 -2.30 22.98 13.15
CA GLU A 260 -3.06 24.02 12.45
C GLU A 260 -4.58 23.83 12.53
N SER A 261 -5.02 22.74 13.18
CA SER A 261 -6.42 22.35 13.34
C SER A 261 -7.29 23.46 13.95
N SER A 262 -8.53 23.58 13.47
CA SER A 262 -9.56 24.41 14.09
C SER A 262 -10.18 23.81 15.37
N LEU A 263 -9.76 22.61 15.79
CA LEU A 263 -10.14 22.00 17.06
C LEU A 263 -9.33 22.62 18.22
N GLY A 264 -10.02 23.10 19.25
CA GLY A 264 -9.46 24.02 20.25
C GLY A 264 -8.46 23.46 21.26
N SER A 265 -8.13 22.16 21.22
CA SER A 265 -7.23 21.53 22.20
C SER A 265 -6.70 20.17 21.74
N ASN A 266 -5.56 19.76 22.32
CA ASN A 266 -5.02 18.39 22.23
C ASN A 266 -6.10 17.33 22.50
N GLN A 267 -6.96 17.54 23.49
CA GLN A 267 -7.98 16.56 23.85
C GLN A 267 -9.07 16.42 22.77
N GLU A 268 -9.40 17.49 22.05
CA GLU A 268 -10.35 17.45 20.93
C GLU A 268 -9.71 16.87 19.67
N ILE A 269 -8.45 17.18 19.39
CA ILE A 269 -7.70 16.60 18.26
C ILE A 269 -7.50 15.10 18.47
N VAL A 270 -7.04 14.65 19.65
CA VAL A 270 -6.86 13.22 19.95
C VAL A 270 -8.19 12.47 19.99
N LYS A 271 -9.27 13.10 20.47
CA LYS A 271 -10.61 12.55 20.35
C LYS A 271 -11.01 12.33 18.89
N CYS A 272 -10.80 13.34 18.03
CA CYS A 272 -11.05 13.24 16.60
C CYS A 272 -10.23 12.12 15.94
N LEU A 273 -8.92 12.06 16.23
CA LEU A 273 -8.03 11.02 15.70
C LEU A 273 -8.47 9.62 16.13
N ALA A 274 -8.92 9.43 17.37
CA ALA A 274 -9.42 8.15 17.85
C ALA A 274 -10.79 7.77 17.24
N GLU A 275 -11.75 8.70 17.22
CA GLU A 275 -13.10 8.42 16.71
C GLU A 275 -13.12 8.22 15.18
N SER A 276 -12.23 8.89 14.45
CA SER A 276 -12.02 8.66 13.01
C SER A 276 -11.25 7.38 12.68
N LEU A 277 -10.32 6.95 13.53
CA LEU A 277 -9.60 5.68 13.34
C LEU A 277 -10.54 4.47 13.46
N GLY A 278 -11.58 4.58 14.28
CA GLY A 278 -12.56 3.52 14.49
C GLY A 278 -12.25 2.67 15.73
N GLN A 279 -12.63 1.39 15.69
CA GLN A 279 -12.49 0.49 16.83
C GLN A 279 -11.85 -0.87 16.45
N PRO A 280 -11.04 -1.47 17.34
CA PRO A 280 -10.53 -2.83 17.16
C PRO A 280 -11.64 -3.89 17.22
N VAL A 281 -11.58 -4.86 16.32
CA VAL A 281 -12.46 -6.03 16.33
C VAL A 281 -11.73 -7.24 16.91
N GLY A 282 -12.35 -7.93 17.86
CA GLY A 282 -11.86 -9.18 18.43
C GLY A 282 -11.08 -9.01 19.74
N TYR A 283 -9.99 -9.76 19.92
CA TYR A 283 -9.30 -9.83 21.22
C TYR A 283 -8.70 -8.49 21.67
N GLY A 284 -8.28 -7.61 20.75
CA GLY A 284 -7.80 -6.25 21.05
C GLY A 284 -8.88 -5.19 21.31
N GLN A 285 -10.16 -5.57 21.39
CA GLN A 285 -11.35 -4.70 21.53
C GLN A 285 -11.33 -3.59 22.60
N ASN A 286 -10.39 -3.61 23.56
CA ASN A 286 -10.27 -2.58 24.59
C ASN A 286 -9.14 -1.57 24.33
N ALA A 287 -8.37 -1.72 23.26
CA ALA A 287 -7.25 -0.83 22.95
C ALA A 287 -7.75 0.60 22.67
N ARG A 288 -7.30 1.59 23.46
CA ARG A 288 -7.63 3.02 23.29
C ARG A 288 -6.41 3.88 22.94
N GLY A 289 -5.21 3.31 23.04
CA GLY A 289 -3.95 4.00 22.82
C GLY A 289 -3.84 5.25 23.69
N GLY A 290 -3.45 6.37 23.08
CA GLY A 290 -3.34 7.68 23.70
C GLY A 290 -4.65 8.38 24.07
N TYR A 291 -5.82 7.83 23.72
CA TYR A 291 -7.10 8.52 23.96
C TYR A 291 -7.73 8.17 25.31
N ASN A 292 -7.67 9.14 26.23
CA ASN A 292 -8.43 9.12 27.48
C ASN A 292 -9.72 9.94 27.36
N SER A 293 -10.87 9.26 27.32
CA SER A 293 -12.20 9.89 27.30
C SER A 293 -12.56 10.71 28.56
N ASN A 294 -11.75 10.63 29.62
CA ASN A 294 -11.93 11.41 30.85
C ASN A 294 -11.08 12.71 30.86
N GLY A 295 -10.34 13.02 29.80
CA GLY A 295 -9.43 14.15 29.72
C GLY A 295 -7.94 13.78 29.90
N GLY A 296 -7.04 14.70 29.54
CA GLY A 296 -5.59 14.52 29.70
C GLY A 296 -4.92 13.71 28.57
N SER A 297 -5.54 13.62 27.40
CA SER A 297 -4.90 13.09 26.19
C SER A 297 -3.99 14.15 25.56
N ASN A 298 -2.74 13.80 25.27
CA ASN A 298 -1.73 14.68 24.67
C ASN A 298 -1.60 14.38 23.17
N LEU A 299 -1.63 15.41 22.34
CA LEU A 299 -1.13 15.32 20.98
C LEU A 299 0.38 15.57 21.02
N VAL A 300 1.16 14.72 20.35
CA VAL A 300 2.60 14.91 20.15
C VAL A 300 2.87 14.88 18.66
N VAL A 301 3.28 16.01 18.10
CA VAL A 301 3.62 16.14 16.67
C VAL A 301 5.13 16.02 16.50
N ILE A 302 5.57 14.98 15.80
CA ILE A 302 6.98 14.74 15.45
C ILE A 302 7.33 15.59 14.24
N LYS A 303 8.29 16.51 14.38
CA LYS A 303 8.70 17.48 13.35
C LYS A 303 10.17 17.30 12.93
N LYS A 304 10.52 17.68 11.70
CA LYS A 304 11.91 17.78 11.20
C LYS A 304 12.43 19.21 11.41
N GLY A 305 13.71 19.45 11.10
CA GLY A 305 14.34 20.78 11.22
C GLY A 305 14.53 21.36 12.63
N THR A 306 13.93 20.76 13.67
CA THR A 306 13.91 21.26 15.07
C THR A 306 15.26 21.29 15.79
N GLY A 307 16.31 20.71 15.20
CA GLY A 307 17.58 20.42 15.87
C GLY A 307 17.56 19.15 16.74
N VAL A 308 16.44 18.43 16.81
CA VAL A 308 16.31 17.13 17.49
C VAL A 308 15.85 16.08 16.47
N LEU A 309 16.56 14.95 16.37
CA LEU A 309 16.19 13.87 15.45
C LEU A 309 14.74 13.38 15.67
N PRO A 310 13.95 13.09 14.61
CA PRO A 310 12.63 12.47 14.74
C PRO A 310 12.65 11.20 15.60
N GLU A 311 13.66 10.36 15.45
CA GLU A 311 13.90 9.16 16.27
C GLU A 311 13.96 9.51 17.77
N LYS A 312 14.55 10.65 18.15
CA LYS A 312 14.69 11.06 19.55
C LYS A 312 13.38 11.63 20.10
N GLN A 313 12.66 12.41 19.28
CA GLN A 313 11.32 12.90 19.62
C GLN A 313 10.35 11.74 19.83
N ILE A 314 10.38 10.72 18.96
CA ILE A 314 9.60 9.49 19.07
C ILE A 314 9.98 8.74 20.34
N LEU A 315 11.27 8.51 20.60
CA LEU A 315 11.74 7.81 21.80
C LEU A 315 11.25 8.50 23.09
N ASP A 316 11.32 9.83 23.17
CA ASP A 316 10.86 10.58 24.33
C ASP A 316 9.34 10.46 24.51
N ALA A 317 8.57 10.50 23.42
CA ALA A 317 7.11 10.45 23.45
C ALA A 317 6.56 9.06 23.83
N ILE A 318 7.20 7.96 23.37
CA ILE A 318 6.78 6.58 23.68
C ILE A 318 7.26 6.08 25.05
N SER A 319 8.19 6.78 25.70
CA SER A 319 8.82 6.35 26.97
C SER A 319 8.06 6.81 28.23
N THR A 320 6.81 7.25 28.12
CA THR A 320 6.03 7.79 29.25
C THR A 320 4.63 7.19 29.34
N GLU A 321 4.15 6.90 30.55
CA GLU A 321 2.76 6.49 30.85
C GLU A 321 1.73 7.64 30.77
N ALA A 322 2.07 8.74 30.09
CA ALA A 322 1.11 9.80 29.79
C ALA A 322 0.28 9.39 28.57
N PRO A 323 -1.06 9.62 28.54
CA PRO A 323 -1.88 9.27 27.39
C PRO A 323 -1.47 10.08 26.15
N ASN A 324 -0.63 9.49 25.31
CA ASN A 324 0.07 10.18 24.21
C ASN A 324 -0.40 9.64 22.86
N TRP A 325 -0.93 10.53 22.01
CA TRP A 325 -1.21 10.24 20.62
C TRP A 325 -0.16 10.94 19.76
N ILE A 326 0.72 10.12 19.18
CA ILE A 326 1.92 10.57 18.47
C ILE A 326 1.62 10.54 16.98
N VAL A 327 1.68 11.71 16.34
CA VAL A 327 1.52 11.88 14.89
C VAL A 327 2.82 12.41 14.29
N LEU A 328 3.04 12.14 13.01
CA LEU A 328 4.11 12.78 12.25
C LEU A 328 3.55 13.99 11.50
N ASP A 329 4.27 15.11 11.54
CA ASP A 329 3.91 16.35 10.85
C ASP A 329 3.72 16.10 9.35
N LYS A 330 2.59 16.56 8.78
CA LYS A 330 2.25 16.26 7.38
C LYS A 330 3.25 16.90 6.41
N ASP A 331 3.56 18.17 6.60
CA ASP A 331 4.46 18.93 5.73
C ASP A 331 5.91 18.48 5.80
N ASP A 332 6.41 18.17 6.99
CA ASP A 332 7.77 17.66 7.15
C ASP A 332 7.95 16.28 6.52
N PHE A 333 6.91 15.43 6.50
CA PHE A 333 7.02 14.03 6.08
C PHE A 333 6.35 13.70 4.74
N LYS A 334 5.71 14.64 4.02
CA LYS A 334 5.08 14.41 2.70
C LYS A 334 6.02 14.00 1.56
N ALA A 335 7.31 14.31 1.65
CA ALA A 335 8.27 14.10 0.56
C ALA A 335 9.04 12.76 0.66
N GLY A 336 8.50 11.80 1.41
CA GLY A 336 9.23 10.60 1.84
C GLY A 336 10.23 10.91 2.96
N SER A 337 10.35 10.05 3.98
CA SER A 337 11.45 10.15 4.96
C SER A 337 11.69 8.86 5.74
N THR A 338 12.94 8.40 5.73
CA THR A 338 13.38 7.27 6.55
C THR A 338 13.60 7.69 8.01
N ILE A 339 12.93 7.01 8.93
CA ILE A 339 13.18 7.04 10.38
C ILE A 339 13.85 5.70 10.73
N ALA A 340 14.96 5.71 11.48
CA ALA A 340 15.69 4.48 11.78
C ALA A 340 16.27 4.50 13.19
N MET A 341 15.63 3.81 14.13
CA MET A 341 15.90 3.97 15.57
C MET A 341 17.34 3.61 15.99
N TYR A 342 18.08 2.82 15.20
CA TYR A 342 19.49 2.55 15.42
C TYR A 342 20.37 3.83 15.42
N ARG A 343 19.94 4.89 14.71
CA ARG A 343 20.64 6.19 14.61
C ARG A 343 20.92 6.85 15.95
N LEU A 344 20.08 6.56 16.95
CA LEU A 344 20.26 7.03 18.33
C LEU A 344 21.55 6.48 18.99
N HIS A 345 22.20 5.49 18.37
CA HIS A 345 23.46 4.90 18.81
C HIS A 345 24.65 5.26 17.89
N CYS A 346 24.50 6.17 16.92
CA CYS A 346 25.59 6.52 15.98
C CYS A 346 26.74 7.35 16.58
N SER A 347 26.63 7.76 17.85
CA SER A 347 27.74 8.30 18.65
C SER A 347 28.40 7.23 19.55
N ASP A 348 27.92 5.99 19.55
CA ASP A 348 28.51 4.90 20.34
C ASP A 348 29.73 4.30 19.63
N SER A 349 30.88 4.31 20.32
CA SER A 349 32.15 3.79 19.82
C SER A 349 32.11 2.32 19.37
N SER A 350 31.23 1.48 19.94
CA SER A 350 31.08 0.07 19.55
C SER A 350 30.37 -0.07 18.20
N VAL A 351 29.30 0.70 17.98
CA VAL A 351 28.55 0.75 16.71
C VAL A 351 29.44 1.29 15.60
N LEU A 352 30.15 2.39 15.85
CA LEU A 352 31.11 2.94 14.87
C LEU A 352 32.26 1.98 14.58
N SER A 353 32.75 1.22 15.57
CA SER A 353 33.79 0.19 15.37
C SER A 353 33.30 -0.97 14.49
N ALA A 354 32.07 -1.46 14.71
CA ALA A 354 31.47 -2.54 13.92
C ALA A 354 31.27 -2.12 12.45
N LEU A 355 30.90 -0.86 12.23
CA LEU A 355 30.80 -0.20 10.92
C LEU A 355 32.18 0.20 10.32
N ASP A 356 33.20 -0.65 10.45
CA ASP A 356 34.57 -0.40 9.95
C ASP A 356 35.17 0.96 10.38
N ASN A 357 35.04 1.32 11.66
CA ASN A 357 35.43 2.62 12.21
C ASN A 357 34.79 3.78 11.41
N ALA A 358 33.47 3.74 11.26
CA ALA A 358 32.68 4.80 10.64
C ALA A 358 32.76 6.13 11.41
N SER A 359 32.52 7.23 10.71
CA SER A 359 32.08 8.48 11.31
C SER A 359 30.59 8.41 11.68
N GLU A 360 30.15 9.29 12.60
CA GLU A 360 28.74 9.42 12.96
C GLU A 360 27.86 9.74 11.73
N ALA A 361 28.35 10.54 10.79
CA ALA A 361 27.64 10.86 9.54
C ALA A 361 27.41 9.62 8.64
N GLU A 362 28.42 8.75 8.50
CA GLU A 362 28.28 7.47 7.78
C GLU A 362 27.35 6.50 8.52
N CYS A 363 27.31 6.52 9.85
CA CYS A 363 26.34 5.73 10.59
C CYS A 363 24.91 6.25 10.40
N LEU A 364 24.70 7.57 10.39
CA LEU A 364 23.37 8.17 10.19
C LEU A 364 22.80 7.96 8.78
N ASP A 365 23.67 7.91 7.76
CA ASP A 365 23.36 7.58 6.37
C ASP A 365 24.13 6.33 5.90
N HIS A 366 23.48 5.17 6.00
CA HIS A 366 24.03 3.90 5.52
C HIS A 366 24.45 3.92 4.03
N THR A 367 23.85 4.75 3.18
CA THR A 367 24.22 4.86 1.76
C THR A 367 25.55 5.61 1.58
N LEU A 368 25.83 6.60 2.43
CA LEU A 368 27.14 7.25 2.52
C LEU A 368 28.19 6.28 3.03
N TRP A 369 27.88 5.45 4.05
CA TRP A 369 28.77 4.38 4.49
C TRP A 369 29.10 3.42 3.34
N CYS A 370 28.09 2.89 2.65
CA CYS A 370 28.28 1.95 1.55
C CYS A 370 29.17 2.54 0.45
N ARG A 371 28.90 3.77 0.01
CA ARG A 371 29.73 4.48 -0.98
C ARG A 371 31.18 4.67 -0.50
N ASN A 372 31.39 5.05 0.75
CA ASN A 372 32.73 5.27 1.32
C ASN A 372 33.52 3.97 1.56
N LYS A 373 32.86 2.86 1.90
CA LYS A 373 33.50 1.55 2.09
C LYS A 373 33.59 0.73 0.80
N GLY A 374 33.00 1.19 -0.31
CA GLY A 374 33.01 0.51 -1.61
C GLY A 374 32.00 -0.64 -1.73
N VAL A 375 30.95 -0.64 -0.91
CA VAL A 375 29.83 -1.59 -1.00
C VAL A 375 28.85 -1.12 -2.07
N SER A 376 28.53 -2.01 -3.02
CA SER A 376 27.54 -1.76 -4.07
C SER A 376 26.13 -1.58 -3.49
N GLU A 377 25.37 -0.64 -4.04
CA GLU A 377 23.99 -0.31 -3.65
C GLU A 377 23.07 -1.53 -3.42
N ALA A 378 23.03 -2.47 -4.37
CA ALA A 378 22.23 -3.70 -4.27
C ALA A 378 22.59 -4.63 -3.08
N ASN A 379 23.76 -4.45 -2.48
CA ASN A 379 24.21 -5.18 -1.28
C ASN A 379 24.31 -4.25 -0.05
N CYS A 380 23.92 -2.97 -0.16
CA CYS A 380 24.20 -1.96 0.86
C CYS A 380 23.44 -2.22 2.17
N ALA A 381 22.14 -2.48 2.09
CA ALA A 381 21.33 -2.82 3.26
C ALA A 381 21.79 -4.14 3.89
N ASP A 382 22.08 -5.16 3.08
CA ASP A 382 22.53 -6.47 3.55
C ASP A 382 23.86 -6.36 4.30
N THR A 383 24.90 -5.74 3.72
CA THR A 383 26.17 -5.59 4.44
C THR A 383 26.08 -4.62 5.62
N PHE A 384 25.36 -3.50 5.54
CA PHE A 384 25.28 -2.56 6.67
C PHE A 384 24.52 -3.16 7.86
N PHE A 385 23.33 -3.72 7.64
CA PHE A 385 22.46 -4.23 8.72
C PHE A 385 22.73 -5.69 9.07
N ASN A 386 22.97 -6.54 8.06
CA ASN A 386 22.96 -8.00 8.22
C ASN A 386 24.38 -8.57 8.39
N ASP A 387 25.43 -7.97 7.79
CA ASP A 387 26.83 -8.33 8.11
C ASP A 387 27.38 -7.53 9.30
N ARG A 388 27.21 -6.19 9.33
CA ARG A 388 27.97 -5.32 10.26
C ARG A 388 27.28 -4.96 11.56
N LEU A 389 25.95 -4.89 11.57
CA LEU A 389 25.18 -4.68 12.79
C LEU A 389 24.66 -6.00 13.41
N ASP A 390 25.00 -7.16 12.85
CA ASP A 390 24.72 -8.48 13.46
C ASP A 390 25.68 -8.82 14.62
N ASP A 391 25.70 -7.96 15.65
CA ASP A 391 26.30 -8.29 16.94
C ASP A 391 25.38 -7.92 18.11
N LYS A 392 24.86 -8.94 18.77
CA LYS A 392 24.08 -8.85 20.01
C LYS A 392 24.75 -8.07 21.15
N ASN A 393 26.06 -7.84 21.11
CA ASN A 393 26.76 -7.04 22.12
C ASN A 393 26.62 -5.52 21.90
N LEU A 394 26.20 -5.07 20.70
CA LEU A 394 25.90 -3.67 20.42
C LEU A 394 24.68 -3.17 21.23
N PRO A 395 24.58 -1.86 21.51
CA PRO A 395 23.50 -1.29 22.34
C PRO A 395 22.14 -1.17 21.65
N ILE A 396 22.07 -1.35 20.31
CA ILE A 396 20.87 -1.14 19.49
C ILE A 396 19.82 -2.21 19.82
N ARG A 397 18.59 -1.81 20.15
CA ARG A 397 17.43 -2.70 20.38
C ARG A 397 16.14 -1.98 20.01
N ASN A 398 15.05 -2.73 19.80
CA ASN A 398 13.71 -2.14 19.73
C ASN A 398 13.44 -1.25 20.97
N PRO A 399 13.13 0.04 20.79
CA PRO A 399 12.70 0.92 21.87
C PRO A 399 11.30 0.51 22.35
N MET A 400 11.05 0.76 23.64
CA MET A 400 9.82 0.33 24.31
C MET A 400 8.73 1.39 24.20
N ILE A 401 7.54 0.99 23.74
CA ILE A 401 6.31 1.77 23.88
C ILE A 401 5.71 1.46 25.25
N ALA A 402 5.51 2.51 26.05
CA ALA A 402 4.81 2.49 27.33
C ALA A 402 3.31 2.16 27.15
N GLY A 403 2.55 2.05 28.24
CA GLY A 403 1.10 2.02 28.18
C GLY A 403 0.51 3.31 27.60
N HIS A 404 -0.79 3.27 27.30
CA HIS A 404 -1.59 4.46 26.97
C HIS A 404 -1.02 5.27 25.79
N THR A 405 -0.47 4.62 24.77
CA THR A 405 0.23 5.27 23.66
C THR A 405 -0.38 4.89 22.32
N THR A 406 -0.57 5.86 21.43
CA THR A 406 -0.79 5.65 19.99
C THR A 406 0.40 6.17 19.20
N ILE A 407 0.86 5.43 18.19
CA ILE A 407 1.66 5.96 17.09
C ILE A 407 0.81 5.89 15.81
N ASP A 408 0.60 7.03 15.15
CA ASP A 408 -0.35 7.23 14.05
C ASP A 408 0.32 7.98 12.88
N GLY A 409 0.65 7.26 11.82
CA GLY A 409 1.36 7.79 10.65
C GLY A 409 0.47 8.24 9.49
N ARG A 410 -0.83 8.49 9.72
CA ARG A 410 -1.72 9.10 8.71
C ARG A 410 -1.09 10.39 8.17
N GLY A 411 -1.32 10.68 6.89
CA GLY A 411 -0.86 11.92 6.24
C GLY A 411 0.66 12.14 6.24
N SER A 412 1.48 11.08 6.32
CA SER A 412 2.94 11.17 6.34
C SER A 412 3.58 10.06 5.51
N GLU A 413 4.59 10.35 4.69
CA GLU A 413 5.32 9.35 3.89
C GLU A 413 6.55 8.82 4.65
N ALA A 414 6.37 8.55 5.94
CA ALA A 414 7.43 8.10 6.83
C ALA A 414 7.58 6.57 6.84
N THR A 415 8.82 6.11 6.64
CA THR A 415 9.21 4.69 6.63
C THR A 415 10.16 4.38 7.80
N PHE A 416 9.81 3.39 8.62
CA PHE A 416 10.62 2.89 9.72
C PHE A 416 11.56 1.79 9.24
N LEU A 417 12.84 2.11 9.02
CA LEU A 417 13.85 1.20 8.48
C LEU A 417 14.49 0.32 9.57
N PHE A 418 14.82 -0.91 9.17
CA PHE A 418 15.57 -1.94 9.89
C PHE A 418 14.85 -2.52 11.13
N SER A 419 14.39 -1.68 12.06
CA SER A 419 13.78 -2.12 13.31
C SER A 419 12.65 -1.17 13.74
N GLY A 420 11.51 -1.74 14.15
CA GLY A 420 10.44 -0.98 14.80
C GLY A 420 10.48 -1.11 16.31
N PHE A 421 9.35 -1.42 16.94
CA PHE A 421 9.11 -1.21 18.37
C PHE A 421 8.84 -2.49 19.15
N LYS A 422 9.01 -2.43 20.49
CA LYS A 422 8.44 -3.41 21.41
C LYS A 422 7.40 -2.77 22.33
N ILE A 423 6.37 -3.51 22.68
CA ILE A 423 5.29 -3.11 23.58
C ILE A 423 5.47 -3.94 24.85
N GLY A 424 5.87 -3.26 25.94
CA GLY A 424 6.36 -3.87 27.17
C GLY A 424 7.76 -4.48 27.08
N ALA A 425 8.15 -5.23 28.11
CA ALA A 425 9.46 -5.87 28.20
C ALA A 425 9.44 -7.17 29.00
N ASP A 426 10.18 -8.18 28.53
CA ASP A 426 10.49 -9.41 29.27
C ASP A 426 11.98 -9.60 29.50
N SER A 427 12.32 -10.45 30.47
CA SER A 427 13.66 -11.02 30.60
C SER A 427 13.55 -12.50 30.91
N SER A 428 14.35 -13.32 30.21
CA SER A 428 14.44 -14.77 30.41
C SER A 428 13.11 -15.55 30.31
N GLY A 429 12.04 -14.94 29.77
CA GLY A 429 10.70 -15.55 29.73
C GLY A 429 9.74 -15.14 30.84
N ALA A 430 10.07 -14.13 31.64
CA ALA A 430 9.18 -13.51 32.63
C ALA A 430 8.97 -12.01 32.32
N SER A 431 7.77 -11.50 32.61
CA SER A 431 7.46 -10.08 32.49
C SER A 431 8.39 -9.21 33.35
N THR A 432 8.90 -8.13 32.77
CA THR A 432 9.61 -7.05 33.49
C THR A 432 8.93 -5.68 33.34
N TYR A 433 8.12 -5.49 32.30
CA TYR A 433 7.28 -4.30 32.10
C TYR A 433 6.03 -4.68 31.30
N LYS A 434 4.88 -4.13 31.69
CA LYS A 434 3.59 -4.33 31.01
C LYS A 434 3.12 -3.00 30.44
N SER A 435 2.84 -2.96 29.14
CA SER A 435 2.20 -1.83 28.49
C SER A 435 0.75 -2.18 28.21
N ASP A 436 -0.18 -1.44 28.81
CA ASP A 436 -1.62 -1.60 28.63
C ASP A 436 -2.15 -0.57 27.62
N SER A 437 -3.09 -0.94 26.74
CA SER A 437 -3.75 -0.02 25.81
C SER A 437 -2.79 0.71 24.86
N VAL A 438 -2.29 -0.01 23.84
CA VAL A 438 -1.36 0.55 22.83
C VAL A 438 -1.93 0.39 21.41
N ILE A 439 -1.82 1.44 20.59
CA ILE A 439 -2.21 1.43 19.18
C ILE A 439 -1.00 1.77 18.30
N VAL A 440 -0.81 1.02 17.21
CA VAL A 440 0.20 1.32 16.18
C VAL A 440 -0.50 1.29 14.82
N THR A 441 -0.52 2.43 14.11
CA THR A 441 -1.32 2.56 12.89
C THR A 441 -0.76 3.49 11.82
N HIS A 442 -1.06 3.19 10.55
CA HIS A 442 -0.66 4.00 9.38
C HIS A 442 0.85 4.26 9.28
N LEU A 443 1.66 3.34 9.82
CA LEU A 443 3.11 3.33 9.66
C LEU A 443 3.52 2.42 8.49
N GLU A 444 4.63 2.74 7.85
CA GLU A 444 5.37 1.78 7.05
C GLU A 444 6.61 1.30 7.80
N PHE A 445 6.87 -0.01 7.78
CA PHE A 445 8.09 -0.63 8.28
C PHE A 445 8.81 -1.34 7.12
N LEU A 446 10.11 -1.10 7.00
CA LEU A 446 10.98 -1.69 5.99
C LEU A 446 12.10 -2.49 6.67
N GLY A 447 12.04 -3.82 6.60
CA GLY A 447 13.08 -4.71 7.10
C GLY A 447 14.34 -4.71 6.22
N ALA A 448 15.48 -5.17 6.75
CA ALA A 448 16.75 -5.19 6.01
C ALA A 448 17.04 -6.51 5.26
N GLY A 449 16.08 -7.44 5.20
CA GLY A 449 16.12 -8.61 4.31
C GLY A 449 16.64 -9.91 4.94
N HIS A 450 16.92 -9.90 6.25
CA HIS A 450 17.54 -10.99 7.01
C HIS A 450 17.06 -12.40 6.60
N THR A 451 17.99 -13.34 6.49
CA THR A 451 17.68 -14.74 6.13
C THR A 451 17.29 -15.61 7.32
N GLU A 452 17.94 -15.40 8.47
CA GLU A 452 17.75 -16.17 9.72
C GLU A 452 17.82 -15.22 10.94
N ASP A 453 17.86 -15.78 12.15
CA ASP A 453 17.86 -15.04 13.44
C ASP A 453 19.01 -14.01 13.52
N HIS A 454 18.68 -12.73 13.73
CA HIS A 454 19.66 -11.64 13.82
C HIS A 454 19.96 -11.24 15.28
N GLY A 455 21.21 -10.91 15.60
CA GLY A 455 21.74 -10.67 16.94
C GLY A 455 21.14 -9.46 17.66
N LEU A 456 20.62 -8.47 16.93
CA LEU A 456 19.88 -7.35 17.54
C LEU A 456 18.41 -7.66 17.81
N ASP A 457 17.90 -8.81 17.34
CA ASP A 457 16.49 -9.23 17.41
C ASP A 457 15.58 -8.10 16.86
N PRO A 458 15.75 -7.62 15.60
CA PRO A 458 15.03 -6.47 15.05
C PRO A 458 13.63 -6.86 14.53
N ASP A 459 12.70 -7.18 15.44
CA ASP A 459 11.28 -7.29 15.07
C ASP A 459 10.77 -5.91 14.60
N MET A 460 9.83 -5.89 13.66
CA MET A 460 9.14 -4.66 13.29
C MET A 460 8.12 -4.26 14.39
N LEU A 461 7.37 -5.21 14.95
CA LEU A 461 6.60 -5.02 16.18
C LEU A 461 6.68 -6.25 17.11
N ARG A 462 7.03 -6.02 18.39
CA ARG A 462 7.09 -7.06 19.44
C ARG A 462 6.19 -6.74 20.63
N SER A 463 5.03 -7.38 20.74
CA SER A 463 4.26 -7.40 21.99
C SER A 463 4.87 -8.41 22.97
N THR A 464 5.26 -7.99 24.18
CA THR A 464 5.84 -8.89 25.19
C THR A 464 5.52 -8.51 26.62
N GLY A 465 5.97 -9.33 27.59
CA GLY A 465 5.91 -9.03 29.02
C GLY A 465 4.49 -8.98 29.58
N GLU A 466 3.58 -9.81 29.08
CA GLU A 466 2.15 -9.81 29.48
C GLU A 466 1.44 -8.45 29.25
N SER A 467 1.96 -7.63 28.33
CA SER A 467 1.30 -6.43 27.80
C SER A 467 0.00 -6.79 27.08
N LYS A 468 -0.98 -5.88 27.09
CA LYS A 468 -2.33 -6.23 26.63
C LYS A 468 -3.16 -5.09 26.07
N ASP A 469 -4.29 -5.46 25.47
CA ASP A 469 -5.27 -4.57 24.86
C ASP A 469 -4.57 -3.72 23.78
N ILE A 470 -3.98 -4.43 22.79
CA ILE A 470 -3.10 -3.88 21.76
C ILE A 470 -3.80 -3.94 20.40
N TRP A 471 -3.69 -2.89 19.60
CA TRP A 471 -4.22 -2.85 18.24
C TRP A 471 -3.16 -2.40 17.22
N ILE A 472 -2.88 -3.28 16.26
CA ILE A 472 -1.91 -3.05 15.18
C ILE A 472 -2.71 -3.00 13.88
N HIS A 473 -2.88 -1.79 13.33
CA HIS A 473 -3.93 -1.51 12.34
C HIS A 473 -3.45 -0.71 11.14
N LYS A 474 -3.82 -1.07 9.90
CA LYS A 474 -3.50 -0.24 8.71
C LYS A 474 -2.01 0.10 8.60
N ASN A 475 -1.10 -0.83 8.90
CA ASN A 475 0.34 -0.62 8.68
C ASN A 475 0.81 -1.41 7.47
N THR A 476 1.87 -0.96 6.82
CA THR A 476 2.56 -1.69 5.75
C THR A 476 3.89 -2.23 6.28
N PHE A 477 4.18 -3.51 6.04
CA PHE A 477 5.44 -4.17 6.37
C PHE A 477 6.04 -4.69 5.07
N ARG A 478 7.21 -4.20 4.68
CA ARG A 478 7.95 -4.66 3.50
C ARG A 478 9.28 -5.27 3.92
N VAL A 479 9.60 -6.44 3.36
CA VAL A 479 10.88 -7.13 3.57
C VAL A 479 11.08 -7.59 5.03
N THR A 480 11.90 -8.62 5.25
CA THR A 480 12.03 -9.23 6.59
C THR A 480 12.93 -8.38 7.51
N GLY A 481 12.41 -8.01 8.69
CA GLY A 481 13.22 -7.74 9.90
C GLY A 481 13.71 -9.07 10.49
N ASP A 482 13.56 -9.31 11.80
CA ASP A 482 13.45 -10.70 12.27
C ASP A 482 12.02 -11.24 12.04
N SER A 483 11.01 -10.45 12.40
CA SER A 483 9.59 -10.69 12.08
C SER A 483 8.80 -9.40 11.83
N ALA A 484 7.54 -9.53 11.39
CA ALA A 484 6.58 -8.41 11.37
C ALA A 484 5.87 -8.23 12.73
N PHE A 485 5.30 -9.31 13.29
CA PHE A 485 4.57 -9.27 14.56
C PHE A 485 4.94 -10.43 15.50
N ASP A 486 5.69 -10.12 16.55
CA ASP A 486 6.05 -11.08 17.59
C ASP A 486 5.22 -10.87 18.86
N VAL A 487 4.58 -11.94 19.33
CA VAL A 487 3.83 -11.98 20.58
C VAL A 487 4.58 -12.90 21.53
N LYS A 488 5.54 -12.32 22.25
CA LYS A 488 6.45 -12.97 23.21
C LYS A 488 5.84 -12.90 24.64
N VAL A 489 6.28 -13.79 25.53
CA VAL A 489 5.98 -13.84 26.99
C VAL A 489 4.55 -13.41 27.38
N GLY A 490 3.57 -14.21 26.96
CA GLY A 490 2.19 -14.07 27.44
C GLY A 490 1.47 -12.76 27.15
N ALA A 491 1.94 -11.91 26.22
CA ALA A 491 1.16 -10.73 25.79
C ALA A 491 -0.17 -11.16 25.13
N TYR A 492 -1.26 -10.46 25.42
CA TYR A 492 -2.62 -10.94 25.14
C TYR A 492 -3.60 -9.81 24.80
N ASN A 493 -4.85 -10.14 24.45
CA ASN A 493 -5.84 -9.18 23.96
C ASN A 493 -5.28 -8.31 22.81
N ILE A 494 -4.89 -8.95 21.70
CA ILE A 494 -4.26 -8.27 20.56
C ILE A 494 -5.16 -8.41 19.31
N THR A 495 -5.40 -7.31 18.61
CA THR A 495 -5.97 -7.31 17.25
C THR A 495 -4.93 -6.81 16.26
N ILE A 496 -4.73 -7.57 15.17
CA ILE A 496 -3.86 -7.24 14.04
C ILE A 496 -4.77 -7.17 12.80
N SER A 497 -5.11 -5.98 12.31
CA SER A 497 -6.11 -5.85 11.24
C SER A 497 -5.81 -4.84 10.14
N PHE A 498 -6.16 -5.17 8.91
CA PHE A 498 -5.92 -4.34 7.74
C PHE A 498 -4.45 -3.96 7.52
N ASN A 499 -3.50 -4.78 7.97
CA ASN A 499 -2.10 -4.58 7.66
C ASN A 499 -1.76 -5.24 6.31
N ARG A 500 -0.82 -4.65 5.57
CA ARG A 500 -0.22 -5.27 4.38
C ARG A 500 1.18 -5.78 4.74
N ILE A 501 1.49 -7.01 4.39
CA ILE A 501 2.76 -7.69 4.70
C ILE A 501 3.32 -8.22 3.39
N VAL A 502 4.42 -7.67 2.89
CA VAL A 502 5.04 -8.01 1.60
C VAL A 502 6.45 -8.56 1.84
N ASP A 503 6.71 -9.76 1.33
CA ASP A 503 8.03 -10.40 1.29
C ASP A 503 8.73 -10.55 2.67
N VAL A 504 7.90 -10.79 3.70
CA VAL A 504 8.33 -11.14 5.05
C VAL A 504 8.37 -12.65 5.22
N LYS A 505 9.57 -13.22 5.44
CA LYS A 505 9.79 -14.66 5.64
C LYS A 505 9.09 -15.18 6.89
N ARG A 506 9.16 -14.42 7.98
CA ARG A 506 8.68 -14.83 9.31
C ARG A 506 7.64 -13.83 9.78
N SER A 507 6.41 -13.93 9.29
CA SER A 507 5.41 -12.87 9.51
C SER A 507 5.01 -12.73 10.99
N THR A 508 4.60 -13.81 11.66
CA THR A 508 4.10 -13.74 13.05
C THR A 508 4.49 -14.92 13.96
N LEU A 509 4.96 -14.61 15.17
CA LEU A 509 5.32 -15.60 16.20
C LEU A 509 4.50 -15.40 17.47
N HIS A 510 3.55 -16.30 17.74
CA HIS A 510 2.75 -16.28 18.96
C HIS A 510 3.31 -17.29 19.97
N GLY A 511 4.18 -16.82 20.86
CA GLY A 511 4.86 -17.59 21.88
C GLY A 511 6.20 -18.16 21.41
N SER A 512 7.31 -17.63 21.92
CA SER A 512 8.67 -17.91 21.43
C SER A 512 9.35 -19.19 21.96
N SER A 513 8.78 -19.90 22.93
CA SER A 513 9.38 -21.13 23.47
C SER A 513 8.34 -22.13 23.96
N ASP A 514 8.62 -23.41 23.72
CA ASP A 514 7.81 -24.56 24.12
C ASP A 514 7.64 -24.67 25.64
N SER A 515 8.63 -24.24 26.43
CA SER A 515 8.63 -24.34 27.91
C SER A 515 7.92 -23.19 28.62
N ARG A 516 7.60 -22.09 27.92
CA ARG A 516 6.98 -20.89 28.49
C ARG A 516 5.46 -21.08 28.63
N THR A 517 5.00 -21.69 29.73
CA THR A 517 3.57 -21.87 30.07
C THR A 517 2.79 -20.55 30.11
N ILE A 518 3.44 -19.45 30.48
CA ILE A 518 2.90 -18.07 30.44
C ILE A 518 2.29 -17.67 29.08
N ASN A 519 2.66 -18.36 27.99
CA ASN A 519 2.07 -18.16 26.66
C ASN A 519 0.63 -18.72 26.53
N GLU A 520 0.11 -19.46 27.51
CA GLU A 520 -1.28 -19.96 27.55
C GLU A 520 -2.32 -18.84 27.57
N GLN A 521 -1.96 -17.66 28.09
CA GLN A 521 -2.85 -16.50 28.08
C GLN A 521 -2.86 -15.71 26.75
N ILE A 522 -1.97 -16.02 25.79
CA ILE A 522 -1.91 -15.29 24.52
C ILE A 522 -3.25 -15.43 23.79
N THR A 523 -3.88 -14.30 23.47
CA THR A 523 -5.10 -14.20 22.66
C THR A 523 -4.90 -13.17 21.56
N THR A 524 -5.13 -13.59 20.32
CA THR A 524 -4.86 -12.80 19.11
C THR A 524 -6.01 -12.90 18.11
N THR A 525 -6.41 -11.78 17.53
CA THR A 525 -7.30 -11.73 16.36
C THR A 525 -6.53 -11.18 15.18
N MET A 526 -6.59 -11.83 14.03
CA MET A 526 -6.00 -11.34 12.78
C MET A 526 -7.07 -11.27 11.69
N HIS A 527 -7.40 -10.09 11.18
CA HIS A 527 -8.42 -10.00 10.12
C HIS A 527 -8.17 -8.95 9.04
N ASN A 528 -8.62 -9.24 7.82
CA ASN A 528 -8.46 -8.38 6.65
C ASN A 528 -7.00 -7.94 6.39
N ASN A 529 -6.01 -8.71 6.83
CA ASN A 529 -4.62 -8.47 6.47
C ASN A 529 -4.33 -9.10 5.10
N LEU A 530 -3.49 -8.42 4.32
CA LEU A 530 -3.00 -8.90 3.02
C LEU A 530 -1.54 -9.35 3.17
N PHE A 531 -1.31 -10.66 3.09
CA PHE A 531 0.02 -11.26 3.07
C PHE A 531 0.42 -11.55 1.63
N VAL A 532 1.54 -11.00 1.17
CA VAL A 532 2.02 -11.10 -0.21
C VAL A 532 3.40 -11.73 -0.24
N THR A 533 3.53 -12.81 -1.02
CA THR A 533 4.80 -13.27 -1.58
C THR A 533 4.81 -12.80 -3.04
N SER A 534 5.65 -11.82 -3.37
CA SER A 534 5.77 -11.29 -4.73
C SER A 534 6.38 -12.32 -5.68
N GLU A 535 6.22 -12.15 -6.98
CA GLU A 535 6.85 -13.03 -7.98
C GLU A 535 8.39 -13.00 -7.87
N SER A 536 8.98 -11.81 -7.72
CA SER A 536 10.44 -11.65 -7.58
C SER A 536 10.99 -12.26 -6.29
N PHE A 537 10.17 -12.35 -5.23
CA PHE A 537 10.52 -13.03 -3.99
C PHE A 537 10.13 -14.52 -3.99
N TYR A 538 9.32 -15.01 -4.93
CA TYR A 538 8.66 -16.32 -4.83
C TYR A 538 9.63 -17.47 -4.57
N ASP A 539 10.69 -17.64 -5.37
CA ASP A 539 11.66 -18.73 -5.17
C ASP A 539 12.34 -18.70 -3.79
N ALA A 540 12.63 -17.51 -3.25
CA ALA A 540 13.21 -17.35 -1.92
C ALA A 540 12.16 -17.58 -0.82
N GLY A 541 10.94 -17.07 -1.01
CA GLY A 541 9.82 -17.20 -0.09
C GLY A 541 9.19 -18.58 -0.06
N ARG A 542 9.24 -19.36 -1.15
CA ARG A 542 8.48 -20.61 -1.35
C ARG A 542 8.66 -21.64 -0.23
N SER A 543 9.85 -21.69 0.38
CA SER A 543 10.17 -22.54 1.53
C SER A 543 10.53 -21.77 2.81
N THR A 544 10.41 -20.43 2.81
CA THR A 544 10.85 -19.58 3.93
C THR A 544 9.84 -18.55 4.41
N ALA A 545 8.77 -18.27 3.63
CA ALA A 545 7.58 -17.50 3.99
C ALA A 545 6.59 -18.39 4.75
N ARG A 546 6.57 -18.23 6.08
CA ARG A 546 5.91 -19.12 7.06
C ARG A 546 5.69 -18.38 8.37
N ARG A 547 5.17 -19.09 9.37
CA ARG A 547 4.81 -18.55 10.69
C ARG A 547 3.71 -17.48 10.53
N VAL A 548 2.51 -17.89 10.13
CA VAL A 548 1.35 -16.99 10.00
C VAL A 548 0.09 -17.60 10.65
N PRO A 549 0.10 -17.90 11.97
CA PRO A 549 1.18 -17.74 12.95
C PRO A 549 2.00 -19.02 13.17
N LEU A 550 3.21 -18.89 13.73
CA LEU A 550 3.75 -19.97 14.58
C LEU A 550 3.15 -19.78 15.98
N LEU A 551 2.20 -20.63 16.36
CA LEU A 551 1.46 -20.52 17.62
C LEU A 551 1.89 -21.58 18.63
N ARG A 552 2.22 -21.15 19.84
CA ARG A 552 2.47 -21.99 21.01
C ARG A 552 1.49 -21.67 22.12
N ARG A 553 0.77 -22.69 22.61
CA ARG A 553 -0.15 -22.67 23.77
C ARG A 553 -1.41 -21.79 23.66
N GLY A 554 -1.28 -20.53 23.27
CA GLY A 554 -2.38 -19.57 23.23
C GLY A 554 -3.40 -19.80 22.11
N LYS A 555 -4.33 -18.84 21.98
CA LYS A 555 -5.38 -18.79 20.95
C LYS A 555 -5.04 -17.78 19.84
N SER A 556 -5.40 -18.11 18.61
CA SER A 556 -5.48 -17.18 17.49
C SER A 556 -6.75 -17.39 16.69
N HIS A 557 -7.49 -16.31 16.43
CA HIS A 557 -8.62 -16.32 15.51
C HIS A 557 -8.29 -15.47 14.30
N MET A 558 -8.21 -16.12 13.13
CA MET A 558 -7.92 -15.49 11.85
C MET A 558 -9.16 -15.53 10.96
N PHE A 559 -9.62 -14.39 10.47
CA PHE A 559 -10.70 -14.36 9.48
C PHE A 559 -10.51 -13.33 8.38
N ASN A 560 -11.01 -13.62 7.18
CA ASN A 560 -10.96 -12.70 6.04
C ASN A 560 -9.56 -12.14 5.68
N ASN A 561 -8.48 -12.88 5.98
CA ASN A 561 -7.15 -12.54 5.49
C ASN A 561 -6.93 -13.12 4.09
N VAL A 562 -6.12 -12.42 3.28
CA VAL A 562 -5.74 -12.81 1.92
C VAL A 562 -4.24 -13.17 1.90
N PHE A 563 -3.88 -14.29 1.26
CA PHE A 563 -2.52 -14.82 1.21
C PHE A 563 -2.09 -15.07 -0.24
N VAL A 564 -1.30 -14.17 -0.83
CA VAL A 564 -0.81 -14.26 -2.21
C VAL A 564 0.47 -15.09 -2.27
N ASN A 565 0.48 -16.11 -3.13
CA ASN A 565 1.60 -17.02 -3.44
C ASN A 565 2.27 -17.73 -2.23
N TYR A 566 1.59 -17.84 -1.09
CA TYR A 566 2.07 -18.70 0.00
C TYR A 566 2.04 -20.17 -0.43
N TRP A 567 3.21 -20.81 -0.51
CA TRP A 567 3.32 -22.18 -1.05
C TRP A 567 3.07 -23.28 -0.01
N LYS A 568 3.78 -23.27 1.13
CA LYS A 568 3.71 -24.35 2.14
C LYS A 568 3.87 -23.86 3.58
N ASP A 569 3.52 -24.73 4.54
CA ASP A 569 3.83 -24.60 5.97
C ASP A 569 3.42 -23.23 6.59
N PHE A 570 2.31 -22.65 6.12
CA PHE A 570 2.02 -21.23 6.36
C PHE A 570 1.97 -20.91 7.86
N ALA A 571 1.30 -21.76 8.64
CA ALA A 571 1.22 -21.70 10.10
C ALA A 571 1.94 -22.88 10.75
N SER A 572 2.14 -22.82 12.07
CA SER A 572 2.78 -23.91 12.81
C SER A 572 2.30 -23.92 14.27
N ILE A 573 1.28 -24.73 14.55
CA ILE A 573 0.55 -24.84 15.81
C ILE A 573 1.16 -25.93 16.69
N ARG A 574 1.62 -25.55 17.88
CA ARG A 574 2.39 -26.40 18.82
C ARG A 574 1.99 -26.18 20.28
N LYS A 575 2.38 -27.12 21.14
CA LYS A 575 2.23 -27.09 22.61
C LYS A 575 0.83 -26.71 23.10
N GLY A 576 -0.20 -27.27 22.46
CA GLY A 576 -1.61 -27.06 22.81
C GLY A 576 -2.26 -25.82 22.19
N GLY A 577 -1.53 -25.04 21.38
CA GLY A 577 -2.06 -23.85 20.71
C GLY A 577 -3.31 -24.12 19.88
N GLN A 578 -4.20 -23.13 19.80
CA GLN A 578 -5.49 -23.22 19.10
C GLN A 578 -5.59 -22.15 18.02
N LEU A 579 -5.73 -22.54 16.76
CA LEU A 579 -6.03 -21.67 15.63
C LEU A 579 -7.46 -21.92 15.13
N LEU A 580 -8.28 -20.86 15.09
CA LEU A 580 -9.54 -20.81 14.35
C LEU A 580 -9.32 -19.96 13.08
N PHE A 581 -9.74 -20.47 11.92
CA PHE A 581 -9.41 -19.91 10.61
C PHE A 581 -10.66 -19.87 9.72
N GLN A 582 -11.41 -18.76 9.76
CA GLN A 582 -12.74 -18.60 9.12
C GLN A 582 -12.70 -17.70 7.88
N ASP A 583 -13.22 -18.16 6.75
CA ASP A 583 -13.28 -17.45 5.46
C ASP A 583 -12.02 -16.62 5.12
N ASN A 584 -10.85 -17.26 5.16
CA ASN A 584 -9.61 -16.72 4.61
C ASN A 584 -9.36 -17.32 3.22
N ILE A 585 -8.58 -16.63 2.38
CA ILE A 585 -8.29 -17.08 1.01
C ILE A 585 -6.80 -17.06 0.68
N PHE A 586 -6.29 -18.17 0.17
CA PHE A 586 -4.99 -18.26 -0.47
C PHE A 586 -5.15 -18.09 -1.98
N LEU A 587 -4.31 -17.24 -2.59
CA LEU A 587 -4.30 -16.93 -4.02
C LEU A 587 -3.03 -17.47 -4.65
N GLY A 588 -3.19 -18.43 -5.55
CA GLY A 588 -2.10 -18.94 -6.38
C GLY A 588 -2.08 -18.18 -7.70
N LEU A 589 -1.14 -17.26 -7.86
CA LEU A 589 -0.93 -16.53 -9.12
C LEU A 589 -0.03 -17.35 -10.06
N SER A 590 0.46 -16.74 -11.16
CA SER A 590 1.30 -17.43 -12.15
C SER A 590 2.45 -18.27 -11.55
N PRO A 591 3.19 -17.85 -10.49
CA PRO A 591 4.25 -18.69 -9.92
C PRO A 591 3.76 -20.02 -9.35
N VAL A 592 2.65 -20.01 -8.59
CA VAL A 592 2.06 -21.21 -7.96
C VAL A 592 1.40 -22.12 -9.01
N GLN A 593 0.78 -21.53 -10.04
CA GLN A 593 0.11 -22.28 -11.10
C GLN A 593 1.08 -23.11 -11.95
N ASN A 594 2.27 -22.56 -12.22
CA ASN A 594 3.27 -23.16 -13.11
C ASN A 594 4.21 -24.19 -12.43
N GLU A 595 3.90 -24.60 -11.19
CA GLU A 595 4.68 -25.61 -10.44
C GLU A 595 4.62 -27.04 -11.01
N LYS A 596 3.68 -27.29 -11.91
CA LYS A 596 3.54 -28.48 -12.75
C LYS A 596 3.17 -28.04 -14.15
N ASN A 597 3.33 -28.95 -15.12
CA ASN A 597 2.90 -28.72 -16.51
C ASN A 597 1.36 -28.73 -16.67
N ASP A 598 0.63 -29.19 -15.66
CA ASP A 598 -0.83 -29.23 -15.62
C ASP A 598 -1.33 -28.46 -14.37
N PRO A 599 -2.19 -27.44 -14.50
CA PRO A 599 -2.64 -26.65 -13.37
C PRO A 599 -3.46 -27.44 -12.33
N ALA A 600 -4.14 -28.53 -12.70
CA ALA A 600 -4.86 -29.36 -11.73
C ALA A 600 -3.89 -30.18 -10.87
N ASP A 601 -2.78 -30.66 -11.44
CA ASP A 601 -1.69 -31.27 -10.67
C ASP A 601 -1.02 -30.23 -9.73
N SER A 602 -0.78 -29.00 -10.21
CA SER A 602 -0.26 -27.89 -9.39
C SER A 602 -1.18 -27.59 -8.19
N LEU A 603 -2.49 -27.46 -8.44
CA LEU A 603 -3.49 -27.19 -7.41
C LEU A 603 -3.55 -28.33 -6.39
N ASN A 604 -3.54 -29.58 -6.85
CA ASN A 604 -3.60 -30.74 -5.98
C ASN A 604 -2.40 -30.81 -5.03
N GLU A 605 -1.17 -30.65 -5.55
CA GLU A 605 0.05 -30.67 -4.73
C GLU A 605 0.12 -29.46 -3.78
N TRP A 606 -0.34 -28.28 -4.22
CA TRP A 606 -0.37 -27.06 -3.41
C TRP A 606 -1.32 -27.22 -2.20
N VAL A 607 -2.56 -27.64 -2.45
CA VAL A 607 -3.60 -27.70 -1.40
C VAL A 607 -3.43 -28.91 -0.47
N ASN A 608 -3.19 -30.10 -1.02
CA ASN A 608 -3.20 -31.34 -0.23
C ASN A 608 -1.83 -31.67 0.38
N ASP A 609 -0.72 -31.36 -0.32
CA ASP A 609 0.63 -31.81 0.06
C ASP A 609 1.54 -30.68 0.60
N ASN A 610 1.14 -29.40 0.50
CA ASN A 610 2.00 -28.27 0.88
C ASN A 610 1.38 -27.27 1.87
N LEU A 611 0.21 -26.68 1.57
CA LEU A 611 -0.34 -25.58 2.40
C LEU A 611 -0.57 -25.98 3.86
N SER A 612 -1.26 -27.10 4.09
CA SER A 612 -1.56 -27.62 5.43
C SER A 612 -0.53 -28.63 5.96
N ASP A 613 0.53 -28.97 5.21
CA ASP A 613 1.56 -29.89 5.71
C ASP A 613 2.34 -29.28 6.88
N GLY A 614 2.70 -30.11 7.85
CA GLY A 614 3.41 -29.71 9.07
C GLY A 614 2.69 -28.71 9.99
N VAL A 615 1.55 -28.15 9.59
CA VAL A 615 0.88 -27.01 10.27
C VAL A 615 0.49 -27.33 11.72
N VAL A 616 0.20 -28.60 12.05
CA VAL A 616 -0.12 -29.00 13.44
C VAL A 616 0.81 -30.12 13.90
N SER A 617 1.65 -29.80 14.90
CA SER A 617 2.46 -30.81 15.60
C SER A 617 1.86 -31.22 16.95
N GLU A 618 1.22 -30.28 17.66
CA GLU A 618 0.66 -30.49 19.00
C GLU A 618 -0.30 -29.34 19.32
N GLY A 619 -1.56 -29.44 18.93
CA GLY A 619 -2.54 -28.36 19.10
C GLY A 619 -3.81 -28.62 18.29
N GLY A 620 -4.64 -27.59 18.13
CA GLY A 620 -5.83 -27.62 17.29
C GLY A 620 -5.78 -26.54 16.20
N PHE A 621 -6.05 -26.93 14.96
CA PHE A 621 -6.31 -26.06 13.83
C PHE A 621 -7.69 -26.38 13.28
N THR A 622 -8.61 -25.44 13.46
CA THR A 622 -10.00 -25.52 13.03
C THR A 622 -10.21 -24.51 11.91
N THR A 623 -10.69 -24.99 10.76
CA THR A 623 -10.96 -24.16 9.59
C THR A 623 -12.44 -24.22 9.22
N ASP A 624 -12.94 -23.10 8.70
CA ASP A 624 -14.33 -22.89 8.31
C ASP A 624 -14.31 -21.94 7.10
N GLY A 625 -15.12 -22.21 6.07
CA GLY A 625 -15.21 -21.44 4.80
C GLY A 625 -13.92 -21.26 3.95
N SER A 626 -12.73 -21.49 4.52
CA SER A 626 -11.45 -21.02 3.98
C SER A 626 -10.92 -21.90 2.85
N LYS A 627 -10.37 -21.28 1.80
CA LYS A 627 -9.98 -21.94 0.55
C LYS A 627 -8.62 -21.51 0.04
N ALA A 628 -8.07 -22.32 -0.85
CA ALA A 628 -7.02 -21.95 -1.78
C ALA A 628 -7.58 -21.96 -3.20
N ILE A 629 -7.35 -20.88 -3.96
CA ILE A 629 -7.93 -20.66 -5.29
C ILE A 629 -6.85 -20.06 -6.20
N PHE A 630 -6.81 -20.45 -7.46
CA PHE A 630 -5.96 -19.77 -8.45
C PHE A 630 -6.57 -18.43 -8.88
N ALA A 631 -5.71 -17.49 -9.26
CA ALA A 631 -6.14 -16.21 -9.81
C ALA A 631 -5.17 -15.73 -10.90
N SER A 632 -5.68 -14.97 -11.86
CA SER A 632 -4.81 -14.19 -12.76
C SER A 632 -3.91 -13.25 -11.95
N ASP A 633 -2.80 -12.78 -12.52
CA ASP A 633 -1.88 -11.86 -11.83
C ASP A 633 -2.53 -10.48 -11.49
N ASN A 634 -3.68 -10.18 -12.12
CA ASN A 634 -4.61 -9.10 -11.75
C ASN A 634 -5.64 -9.53 -10.67
N CYS A 635 -5.35 -10.57 -9.89
CA CYS A 635 -6.11 -11.03 -8.73
C CYS A 635 -7.58 -11.44 -8.98
N VAL A 636 -7.98 -11.63 -10.25
CA VAL A 636 -9.29 -12.19 -10.61
C VAL A 636 -9.27 -13.71 -10.43
N LEU A 637 -10.17 -14.25 -9.60
CA LEU A 637 -10.27 -15.67 -9.24
C LEU A 637 -10.67 -16.56 -10.43
N ASP A 638 -9.96 -17.68 -10.62
CA ASP A 638 -10.44 -18.81 -11.43
C ASP A 638 -11.07 -19.87 -10.53
N LEU A 639 -12.41 -19.87 -10.47
CA LEU A 639 -13.19 -20.80 -9.67
C LEU A 639 -13.18 -22.24 -10.21
N ALA A 640 -12.59 -22.51 -11.38
CA ALA A 640 -12.34 -23.87 -11.85
C ALA A 640 -11.21 -24.56 -11.05
N TYR A 641 -10.26 -23.78 -10.49
CA TYR A 641 -9.12 -24.28 -9.73
C TYR A 641 -9.18 -23.79 -8.28
N GLN A 642 -9.95 -24.52 -7.46
CA GLN A 642 -10.10 -24.26 -6.04
C GLN A 642 -10.02 -25.54 -5.21
N GLY A 643 -9.55 -25.42 -3.96
CA GLY A 643 -9.60 -26.47 -2.95
C GLY A 643 -9.96 -25.89 -1.57
N ASP A 644 -10.67 -26.67 -0.76
CA ASP A 644 -10.93 -26.34 0.63
C ASP A 644 -9.67 -26.58 1.48
N LEU A 645 -9.36 -25.69 2.41
CA LEU A 645 -8.29 -25.95 3.37
C LEU A 645 -8.72 -27.04 4.36
N VAL A 646 -7.82 -27.99 4.62
CA VAL A 646 -8.03 -29.05 5.61
C VAL A 646 -7.38 -28.68 6.93
N GLY A 647 -8.18 -28.67 8.00
CA GLY A 647 -7.73 -28.45 9.38
C GLY A 647 -7.10 -29.68 10.03
N GLY A 648 -6.51 -29.52 11.22
CA GLY A 648 -5.76 -30.59 11.90
C GLY A 648 -5.98 -30.60 13.42
N ASN A 649 -6.48 -31.72 13.95
CA ASN A 649 -6.67 -31.98 15.40
C ASN A 649 -7.50 -30.93 16.19
N GLY A 650 -8.16 -29.99 15.50
CA GLY A 650 -9.04 -29.00 16.10
C GLY A 650 -10.44 -29.56 16.37
N GLY A 651 -11.03 -29.21 17.51
CA GLY A 651 -12.47 -29.33 17.74
C GLY A 651 -13.22 -28.09 17.22
N THR A 652 -14.55 -28.10 17.27
CA THR A 652 -15.33 -26.88 17.06
C THR A 652 -15.05 -25.90 18.21
N VAL A 653 -14.26 -24.86 17.94
CA VAL A 653 -13.90 -23.81 18.89
C VAL A 653 -14.36 -22.47 18.33
N ASP A 654 -15.48 -21.96 18.81
CA ASP A 654 -15.93 -20.60 18.51
C ASP A 654 -15.22 -19.61 19.46
N MET A 655 -14.14 -18.99 18.96
CA MET A 655 -13.37 -17.98 19.68
C MET A 655 -14.06 -16.60 19.71
N SER A 656 -15.09 -16.38 18.88
CA SER A 656 -15.84 -15.12 18.91
C SER A 656 -16.60 -14.94 20.23
N ASN A 657 -16.88 -16.03 20.96
CA ASN A 657 -17.52 -15.96 22.29
C ASN A 657 -16.85 -14.97 23.24
N ASP A 658 -15.51 -14.90 23.23
CA ASP A 658 -14.72 -14.00 24.08
C ASP A 658 -14.87 -12.50 23.71
N TYR A 659 -15.51 -12.18 22.57
CA TYR A 659 -15.67 -10.82 22.06
C TYR A 659 -16.88 -10.09 22.69
N ASN A 660 -16.78 -8.78 22.83
CA ASN A 660 -17.84 -7.89 23.28
C ASN A 660 -18.88 -7.67 22.16
N SER A 661 -19.99 -7.01 22.50
CA SER A 661 -21.10 -6.79 21.56
C SER A 661 -20.71 -5.94 20.35
N ILE A 662 -19.81 -4.97 20.50
CA ILE A 662 -19.37 -4.08 19.41
C ILE A 662 -18.47 -4.85 18.44
N SER A 663 -17.51 -5.62 18.94
CA SER A 663 -16.70 -6.51 18.11
C SER A 663 -17.54 -7.55 17.37
N LYS A 664 -18.57 -8.12 18.01
CA LYS A 664 -19.51 -9.05 17.35
C LYS A 664 -20.36 -8.36 16.27
N GLN A 665 -20.82 -7.13 16.52
CA GLN A 665 -21.54 -6.33 15.54
C GLN A 665 -20.65 -5.97 14.35
N LEU A 666 -19.51 -5.32 14.59
CA LEU A 666 -18.57 -4.91 13.54
C LEU A 666 -18.06 -6.11 12.74
N MET A 667 -17.78 -7.25 13.39
CA MET A 667 -17.47 -8.49 12.67
C MET A 667 -18.64 -8.91 11.78
N SER A 668 -19.88 -8.98 12.29
CA SER A 668 -21.05 -9.36 11.50
C SER A 668 -21.39 -8.40 10.35
N GLU A 669 -21.02 -7.12 10.46
CA GLU A 669 -21.21 -6.11 9.41
C GLU A 669 -20.07 -6.19 8.36
N GLY A 670 -18.83 -6.39 8.83
CA GLY A 670 -17.60 -6.38 8.03
C GLY A 670 -17.14 -7.72 7.45
N PHE A 671 -17.73 -8.85 7.85
CA PHE A 671 -17.39 -10.18 7.34
C PHE A 671 -17.76 -10.34 5.86
N LEU A 672 -16.89 -11.00 5.09
CA LEU A 672 -17.13 -11.45 3.73
C LEU A 672 -16.95 -12.97 3.67
N ALA A 673 -17.80 -13.67 2.91
CA ALA A 673 -17.53 -15.05 2.57
C ALA A 673 -16.37 -15.13 1.54
N VAL A 674 -15.69 -16.27 1.44
CA VAL A 674 -14.63 -16.45 0.45
C VAL A 674 -15.15 -16.26 -0.99
N GLY A 675 -14.55 -15.29 -1.70
CA GLY A 675 -14.90 -14.92 -3.07
C GLY A 675 -14.15 -13.67 -3.53
N GLN A 676 -14.47 -13.15 -4.72
CA GLN A 676 -13.78 -12.00 -5.31
C GLN A 676 -13.89 -10.76 -4.41
N ASP A 677 -15.08 -10.47 -3.86
CA ASP A 677 -15.31 -9.33 -2.96
C ASP A 677 -14.35 -9.32 -1.75
N LEU A 678 -13.96 -10.49 -1.23
CA LEU A 678 -12.98 -10.60 -0.13
C LEU A 678 -11.57 -10.21 -0.58
N VAL A 679 -11.16 -10.65 -1.78
CA VAL A 679 -9.86 -10.29 -2.38
C VAL A 679 -9.83 -8.80 -2.67
N ASP A 680 -10.83 -8.31 -3.40
CA ASP A 680 -11.01 -6.92 -3.80
C ASP A 680 -11.01 -6.00 -2.55
N TYR A 681 -11.90 -6.22 -1.59
CA TYR A 681 -12.02 -5.38 -0.39
C TYR A 681 -10.74 -5.36 0.44
N THR A 682 -10.08 -6.50 0.62
CA THR A 682 -8.84 -6.60 1.40
C THR A 682 -7.68 -5.92 0.66
N SER A 683 -7.61 -6.05 -0.67
CA SER A 683 -6.60 -5.36 -1.49
C SER A 683 -6.79 -3.84 -1.48
N ALA A 684 -8.03 -3.36 -1.45
CA ALA A 684 -8.34 -1.94 -1.34
C ALA A 684 -8.05 -1.34 0.04
N THR A 685 -8.20 -2.10 1.13
CA THR A 685 -8.20 -1.55 2.51
C THR A 685 -6.98 -1.92 3.35
N ALA A 686 -6.19 -2.93 2.97
CA ALA A 686 -5.02 -3.35 3.72
C ALA A 686 -3.79 -2.45 3.45
N GLY A 687 -3.04 -2.17 4.51
CA GLY A 687 -1.84 -1.33 4.48
C GLY A 687 -2.07 0.09 4.99
N LYS A 688 -0.98 0.83 5.06
CA LYS A 688 -0.93 2.27 5.39
C LYS A 688 -1.89 3.06 4.49
N ASP A 689 -1.74 2.92 3.19
CA ASP A 689 -2.33 3.78 2.17
C ASP A 689 -3.68 3.25 1.65
N GLY A 690 -4.08 2.05 2.12
CA GLY A 690 -5.36 1.45 1.82
C GLY A 690 -6.55 2.30 2.31
N GLN A 691 -7.69 2.15 1.63
CA GLN A 691 -8.94 2.84 1.93
C GLN A 691 -9.46 2.56 3.35
N VAL A 692 -10.36 3.43 3.81
CA VAL A 692 -10.91 3.36 5.17
C VAL A 692 -11.77 2.08 5.35
N PRO A 693 -11.47 1.23 6.35
CA PRO A 693 -12.16 -0.03 6.58
C PRO A 693 -13.46 0.10 7.40
N PHE A 694 -14.29 -0.95 7.39
CA PHE A 694 -15.64 -0.98 7.98
C PHE A 694 -15.71 -0.67 9.48
N ASN A 695 -14.61 -0.87 10.20
CA ASN A 695 -14.54 -0.63 11.64
C ASN A 695 -14.25 0.85 11.98
N SER A 696 -14.14 1.73 10.97
CA SER A 696 -14.07 3.19 11.08
C SER A 696 -15.37 3.87 10.60
N PRO A 697 -15.85 4.92 11.28
CA PRO A 697 -16.99 5.73 10.83
C PRO A 697 -16.64 6.73 9.71
N LEU A 698 -15.51 6.53 9.02
CA LEU A 698 -15.19 7.19 7.75
C LEU A 698 -15.18 6.20 6.58
N GLN A 699 -15.66 4.97 6.77
CA GLN A 699 -15.77 4.01 5.67
C GLN A 699 -16.67 4.58 4.55
N ALA A 700 -16.18 4.51 3.31
CA ALA A 700 -17.02 4.67 2.14
C ALA A 700 -17.96 3.46 1.94
N ASN A 701 -18.92 3.54 1.02
CA ASN A 701 -19.72 2.38 0.63
C ASN A 701 -18.79 1.21 0.30
N ARG A 702 -19.07 0.06 0.93
CA ARG A 702 -18.29 -1.17 0.76
C ARG A 702 -18.13 -1.58 -0.71
N THR A 703 -19.12 -1.27 -1.54
CA THR A 703 -19.11 -1.48 -3.00
C THR A 703 -18.07 -0.63 -3.70
N SER A 704 -17.85 0.62 -3.25
CA SER A 704 -16.81 1.53 -3.73
C SER A 704 -15.42 0.98 -3.39
N ALA A 705 -15.24 0.51 -2.15
CA ALA A 705 -13.99 -0.11 -1.71
C ALA A 705 -13.68 -1.42 -2.46
N ILE A 706 -14.65 -2.32 -2.62
CA ILE A 706 -14.52 -3.53 -3.46
C ILE A 706 -14.12 -3.12 -4.89
N SER A 707 -14.81 -2.14 -5.49
CA SER A 707 -14.54 -1.74 -6.88
C SER A 707 -13.14 -1.18 -7.08
N ALA A 708 -12.53 -0.56 -6.05
CA ALA A 708 -11.19 0.02 -6.10
C ALA A 708 -10.05 -0.99 -5.88
N GLY A 709 -10.31 -2.18 -5.33
CA GLY A 709 -9.29 -3.21 -5.08
C GLY A 709 -9.09 -4.22 -6.22
N ARG A 710 -9.79 -4.03 -7.34
CA ARG A 710 -9.71 -4.90 -8.51
C ARG A 710 -8.37 -4.70 -9.22
N GLY A 711 -7.60 -5.78 -9.34
CA GLY A 711 -6.29 -5.75 -10.02
C GLY A 711 -5.08 -5.50 -9.12
N THR A 712 -5.24 -5.27 -7.81
CA THR A 712 -4.20 -4.62 -7.00
C THR A 712 -3.58 -5.46 -5.86
N CYS A 713 -3.92 -6.74 -5.70
CA CYS A 713 -3.42 -7.55 -4.56
C CYS A 713 -1.90 -7.80 -4.54
N THR A 714 -1.19 -7.44 -5.61
CA THR A 714 0.28 -7.52 -5.76
C THR A 714 1.00 -6.16 -5.70
N GLN A 715 0.31 -5.05 -6.02
CA GLN A 715 0.84 -3.67 -6.03
C GLN A 715 0.75 -3.04 -4.64
#